data_AF-A0A9D3NWL7-F1
#
_entry.id   AF-A0A9D3NWL7-F1
#
_cell.length_a   1.000
_cell.length_b   1.000
_cell.length_c   1.000
_cell.angle_alpha   90.00
_cell.angle_beta   90.00
_cell.angle_gamma   90.00
#
_symmetry.space_group_name_H-M   'P 1'
#
loop_
_entity.id
_entity.type
_entity.pdbx_description
1 polymer ?
#
loop_
_entity_poly.entity_id
_entity_poly.type
_entity_poly.pdbx_seq_one_letter_code
_entity_poly.pdbx_strand_id
1 'polypeptide(L)'
;MSKRKEFLESVHPDRVQDFLHFIKLHKDGSEPLDLSEVIQELQVKQRLELWSKMSLLLTHTLDSYPSERWISRLEQDTDDMEVEQSAELKHTMSVLEAVTLVCTVCVDLIQSGDQYTALLDCAYTLNSVESCLPLSEVPLQKAIHWLFECWWRRGLQGKEELGWTAFVACLENAVTLKKTLSELNRLYSLRDVLLSVEFDSERGQYITNPLLQCFLSTNHIKREEGKRFLAFLFSWDVGFIKMIHETIKNQLQFLSKAVAEDVAEIYFRAWKKASSPFLEEIESSCIQDLMQHAILLHRTSPVHGKVRQILTYLHKQKFRQGVDEMLHRLYMPILWKALRAVNAEVRANATLLFTEAFPIHDPNMGSERVDELVQKQLDTLFALLEDMSPSVRCAAVLGACSVVSRCWDLLPSSVITDLLKKLLELASDSSSPDCRCAVFMCMSMILDNRMSHPLMEKLLPALKLSLHDTSEKVRVAFVDLLLKIKAVRAAKFWKVCSMEHLLVRLELDSVCVSKRIVNLLFTSFLPLTQPEAVWCERCVSIIQMNPGAARKFYRYAYMYTAPTNIVKLMLMIRKCLNACIQRTAENPDESVCSNKENNSVLEDVLTVKDTSVMASLLELLVILWKSIQKSLQLNQEALHYTTAKFASVLPEYLRVFQDERSTAALIRLASLLPVSAVPAFRSKVSAQLKRLDSGSPVSVYGQLIECVCGWGHLSNVLDLAVHWLTEATPIKMVDESMQDSRRVQFDEPEVEVKPELGLDYLEYMLLRPHTRDSVLSLSVDQLTPLITALAAWKEVLYSSLSEGEVSEAVTETALRAFGLHTRLTVHLQHKHQEGRSFLNALEESMDWVEKRVLPFLVAPGDSVSEQQLSLSRRIVEICLYVCKDTVQVSLGDSDFNDHVLQLSSYVLLSEKGYMCVPVLLSLLSEVAQDCVSHDAEGQEEQLSVSLRIIANIFQKVLEVMAHRLRKDKEEGQELCCSSLDALHNFLLVTQLVSEKSEVMTGIFSSLCAAIIIDISRTLQKISDPENLATPETVTDLPPLSSSIMSAILKSPAVTRCFLTEMSSTVDSEAIDSIGGLTAITHILAIVRKMEKFSAHLKGISVSVHRQILQHYGVTADDSAHRFIYENAVGTLNELLMP
;
A
#
# COMPACT_ATOMS: atom_id res chain seq x y z
N MET A 1 29.83 -67.58 43.12
CA MET A 1 31.20 -67.00 43.09
C MET A 1 31.05 -65.48 43.23
N SER A 2 32.12 -64.67 43.22
CA SER A 2 31.92 -63.21 43.17
C SER A 2 31.26 -62.85 41.84
N LYS A 3 30.18 -62.04 41.85
CA LYS A 3 29.44 -61.59 40.64
C LYS A 3 30.37 -61.08 39.52
N ARG A 4 31.54 -60.53 39.88
CA ARG A 4 32.61 -60.08 38.97
C ARG A 4 33.21 -61.21 38.11
N LYS A 5 33.44 -62.37 38.73
CA LYS A 5 34.01 -63.53 38.05
C LYS A 5 32.99 -64.18 37.13
N GLU A 6 31.72 -64.23 37.55
CA GLU A 6 30.62 -64.73 36.74
C GLU A 6 30.37 -63.83 35.50
N PHE A 7 30.46 -62.50 35.65
CA PHE A 7 30.42 -61.58 34.52
C PHE A 7 31.63 -61.75 33.57
N LEU A 8 32.86 -61.83 34.09
CA LEU A 8 34.06 -62.01 33.26
C LEU A 8 34.09 -63.35 32.52
N GLU A 9 33.47 -64.39 33.08
CA GLU A 9 33.33 -65.70 32.45
C GLU A 9 32.16 -65.77 31.45
N SER A 10 31.17 -64.88 31.54
CA SER A 10 30.03 -64.87 30.61
C SER A 10 30.39 -64.27 29.25
N VAL A 11 31.38 -63.37 29.18
CA VAL A 11 31.91 -62.81 27.93
C VAL A 11 32.72 -63.88 27.18
N HIS A 12 32.03 -64.78 26.49
CA HIS A 12 32.63 -65.86 25.70
C HIS A 12 31.68 -66.28 24.56
N PRO A 13 32.19 -66.68 23.37
CA PRO A 13 31.34 -67.14 22.25
C PRO A 13 30.36 -68.27 22.61
N ASP A 14 30.76 -69.18 23.50
CA ASP A 14 29.90 -70.29 23.93
C ASP A 14 28.89 -69.91 25.05
N ARG A 15 28.97 -68.70 25.62
CA ARG A 15 28.16 -68.25 26.77
C ARG A 15 27.42 -66.93 26.52
N VAL A 16 27.15 -66.60 25.25
CA VAL A 16 26.54 -65.31 24.87
C VAL A 16 25.22 -65.03 25.60
N GLN A 17 24.38 -66.06 25.84
CA GLN A 17 23.11 -65.87 26.56
C GLN A 17 23.30 -65.43 28.02
N ASP A 18 24.34 -65.93 28.69
CA ASP A 18 24.69 -65.51 30.06
C ASP A 18 25.15 -64.05 30.05
N PHE A 19 25.94 -63.65 29.05
CA PHE A 19 26.38 -62.27 28.88
C PHE A 19 25.21 -61.31 28.61
N LEU A 20 24.32 -61.66 27.68
CA LEU A 20 23.12 -60.87 27.39
C LEU A 20 22.17 -60.79 28.59
N HIS A 21 22.12 -61.83 29.42
CA HIS A 21 21.38 -61.80 30.68
C HIS A 21 21.93 -60.75 31.65
N PHE A 22 23.26 -60.64 31.80
CA PHE A 22 23.90 -59.58 32.59
C PHE A 22 23.58 -58.18 32.05
N ILE A 23 23.55 -57.99 30.73
CA ILE A 23 23.15 -56.71 30.12
C ILE A 23 21.67 -56.40 30.37
N LYS A 24 20.81 -57.42 30.33
CA LYS A 24 19.38 -57.26 30.63
C LYS A 24 19.16 -56.86 32.09
N LEU A 25 19.88 -57.46 33.03
CA LEU A 25 19.87 -57.07 34.45
C LEU A 25 20.33 -55.63 34.66
N HIS A 26 21.28 -55.14 33.86
CA HIS A 26 21.69 -53.73 33.91
C HIS A 26 20.61 -52.77 33.41
N LYS A 27 19.83 -53.19 32.42
CA LYS A 27 18.73 -52.39 31.85
C LYS A 27 17.44 -52.44 32.68
N ASP A 28 17.32 -53.39 33.62
CA ASP A 28 16.13 -53.58 34.44
C ASP A 28 16.18 -52.70 35.71
N GLY A 29 15.20 -51.81 35.86
CA GLY A 29 15.09 -50.91 37.01
C GLY A 29 14.66 -51.59 38.32
N SER A 30 14.25 -52.87 38.27
CA SER A 30 13.72 -53.61 39.42
C SER A 30 14.75 -54.50 40.13
N GLU A 31 15.80 -54.96 39.45
CA GLU A 31 16.97 -55.62 40.03
C GLU A 31 18.26 -54.98 39.47
N PRO A 32 18.74 -53.86 40.06
CA PRO A 32 19.81 -53.08 39.45
C PRO A 32 21.16 -53.77 39.62
N LEU A 33 21.70 -54.30 38.52
CA LEU A 33 23.13 -54.57 38.41
C LEU A 33 23.80 -53.39 37.68
N ASP A 34 24.53 -52.55 38.38
CA ASP A 34 25.31 -51.49 37.71
C ASP A 34 26.60 -52.07 37.12
N LEU A 35 26.67 -52.16 35.80
CA LEU A 35 27.86 -52.61 35.08
C LEU A 35 29.05 -51.67 35.35
N SER A 36 28.80 -50.37 35.59
CA SER A 36 29.85 -49.42 35.97
C SER A 36 30.52 -49.82 37.28
N GLU A 37 29.73 -50.16 38.30
CA GLU A 37 30.25 -50.66 39.58
C GLU A 37 30.99 -52.00 39.40
N VAL A 38 30.38 -52.96 38.70
CA VAL A 38 30.99 -54.29 38.50
C VAL A 38 32.34 -54.19 37.78
N ILE A 39 32.45 -53.34 36.76
CA ILE A 39 33.69 -53.19 35.96
C ILE A 39 34.72 -52.32 36.70
N GLN A 40 34.31 -51.30 37.44
CA GLN A 40 35.20 -50.50 38.31
C GLN A 40 35.92 -51.37 39.34
N GLU A 41 35.23 -52.36 39.87
CA GLU A 41 35.75 -53.26 40.89
C GLU A 41 36.67 -54.38 40.36
N LEU A 42 36.86 -54.49 39.04
CA LEU A 42 37.80 -55.43 38.42
C LEU A 42 39.25 -54.95 38.57
N GLN A 43 40.16 -55.87 38.89
CA GLN A 43 41.60 -55.57 38.88
C GLN A 43 42.11 -55.31 37.46
N VAL A 44 43.23 -54.59 37.31
CA VAL A 44 43.84 -54.25 36.00
C VAL A 44 43.96 -55.47 35.08
N LYS A 45 44.45 -56.61 35.60
CA LYS A 45 44.57 -57.86 34.83
C LYS A 45 43.21 -58.40 34.35
N GLN A 46 42.17 -58.28 35.17
CA GLN A 46 40.82 -58.74 34.83
C GLN A 46 40.15 -57.81 33.82
N ARG A 47 40.48 -56.50 33.82
CA ARG A 47 40.02 -55.56 32.78
C ARG A 47 40.66 -55.83 31.43
N LEU A 48 41.97 -56.12 31.40
CA LEU A 48 42.66 -56.55 30.17
C LEU A 48 42.07 -57.85 29.61
N GLU A 49 41.79 -58.82 30.49
CA GLU A 49 41.12 -60.06 30.12
C GLU A 49 39.71 -59.81 29.55
N LEU A 50 38.93 -58.92 30.18
CA LEU A 50 37.61 -58.52 29.69
C LEU A 50 37.68 -57.93 28.28
N TRP A 51 38.61 -57.00 28.02
CA TRP A 51 38.78 -56.37 26.72
C TRP A 51 39.16 -57.39 25.64
N SER A 52 40.09 -58.30 25.93
CA SER A 52 40.46 -59.38 25.01
C SER A 52 39.29 -60.32 24.72
N LYS A 53 38.51 -60.67 25.73
CA LYS A 53 37.31 -61.50 25.57
C LYS A 53 36.22 -60.82 24.76
N MET A 54 35.99 -59.51 24.95
CA MET A 54 35.04 -58.74 24.13
C MET A 54 35.47 -58.66 22.67
N SER A 55 36.77 -58.44 22.41
CA SER A 55 37.29 -58.43 21.05
C SER A 55 37.07 -59.78 20.37
N LEU A 56 37.40 -60.88 21.06
CA LEU A 56 37.22 -62.22 20.52
C LEU A 56 35.74 -62.57 20.29
N LEU A 57 34.85 -62.12 21.19
CA LEU A 57 33.42 -62.27 21.05
C LEU A 57 32.90 -61.52 19.81
N LEU A 58 33.30 -60.25 19.62
CA LEU A 58 32.92 -59.46 18.45
C LEU A 58 33.38 -60.12 17.15
N THR A 59 34.65 -60.53 17.07
CA THR A 59 35.20 -61.20 15.88
C THR A 59 34.43 -62.49 15.57
N HIS A 60 34.22 -63.35 16.58
CA HIS A 60 33.47 -64.59 16.39
C HIS A 60 32.03 -64.34 15.94
N THR A 61 31.34 -63.34 16.51
CA THR A 61 29.97 -63.00 16.14
C THR A 61 29.88 -62.49 14.70
N LEU A 62 30.80 -61.62 14.27
CA LEU A 62 30.83 -61.11 12.90
C LEU A 62 31.27 -62.17 11.87
N ASP A 63 32.18 -63.08 12.24
CA ASP A 63 32.54 -64.22 11.38
C ASP A 63 31.35 -65.18 11.19
N SER A 64 30.53 -65.34 12.23
CA SER A 64 29.34 -66.20 12.21
C SER A 64 28.23 -65.62 11.33
N TYR A 65 28.05 -64.29 11.37
CA TYR A 65 27.00 -63.58 10.64
C TYR A 65 27.52 -62.23 10.10
N PRO A 66 28.20 -62.23 8.94
CA PRO A 66 28.94 -61.06 8.46
C PRO A 66 28.03 -59.97 7.90
N SER A 67 28.54 -58.74 7.83
CA SER A 67 27.76 -57.53 7.54
C SER A 67 27.09 -57.51 6.17
N GLU A 68 27.61 -58.25 5.19
CA GLU A 68 27.02 -58.37 3.85
C GLU A 68 25.66 -59.09 3.86
N ARG A 69 25.34 -59.81 4.95
CA ARG A 69 24.02 -60.46 5.13
C ARG A 69 22.99 -59.54 5.80
N TRP A 70 23.41 -58.36 6.25
CA TRP A 70 22.52 -57.40 6.91
C TRP A 70 21.86 -56.57 5.82
N ILE A 71 20.53 -56.63 5.71
CA ILE A 71 19.79 -55.86 4.70
C ILE A 71 20.07 -54.37 4.95
N SER A 72 20.76 -53.73 4.01
CA SER A 72 21.33 -52.38 4.16
C SER A 72 20.36 -51.26 3.73
N ARG A 73 20.70 -50.01 4.08
CA ARG A 73 19.94 -48.77 3.86
C ARG A 73 19.51 -48.47 2.40
N LEU A 74 19.97 -49.22 1.40
CA LEU A 74 19.79 -48.90 -0.02
C LEU A 74 18.79 -49.80 -0.78
N GLU A 75 18.21 -50.84 -0.16
CA GLU A 75 17.44 -51.87 -0.88
C GLU A 75 15.93 -51.93 -0.58
N GLN A 76 15.35 -51.02 0.21
CA GLN A 76 13.90 -51.00 0.49
C GLN A 76 13.22 -49.75 -0.06
N ASP A 77 12.88 -49.79 -1.35
CA ASP A 77 11.92 -48.87 -1.98
C ASP A 77 10.66 -49.63 -2.46
N THR A 78 10.35 -50.79 -1.88
CA THR A 78 9.17 -51.60 -2.24
C THR A 78 8.39 -52.05 -1.00
N ASP A 79 7.18 -51.49 -0.89
CA ASP A 79 5.95 -51.93 -0.19
C ASP A 79 6.01 -52.49 1.25
N ASP A 80 5.14 -51.91 2.08
CA ASP A 80 4.76 -52.24 3.46
C ASP A 80 4.42 -53.73 3.68
N MET A 81 5.43 -54.59 3.74
CA MET A 81 5.35 -55.95 4.29
C MET A 81 6.36 -56.05 5.43
N GLU A 82 5.89 -56.20 6.67
CA GLU A 82 6.73 -56.48 7.84
C GLU A 82 7.55 -57.75 7.61
N VAL A 83 8.80 -57.60 7.14
CA VAL A 83 9.74 -58.71 7.02
C VAL A 83 10.15 -59.13 8.44
N GLU A 84 9.77 -60.33 8.88
CA GLU A 84 10.24 -60.90 10.14
C GLU A 84 11.77 -60.91 10.17
N GLN A 85 12.36 -60.10 11.06
CA GLN A 85 13.80 -60.06 11.28
C GLN A 85 14.33 -61.45 11.67
N SER A 86 15.30 -61.98 10.93
CA SER A 86 15.98 -63.25 11.23
C SER A 86 16.45 -63.33 12.69
N ALA A 87 16.25 -64.47 13.34
CA ALA A 87 16.69 -64.70 14.72
C ALA A 87 18.22 -64.52 14.87
N GLU A 88 18.99 -64.84 13.83
CA GLU A 88 20.45 -64.67 13.78
C GLU A 88 20.86 -63.18 13.73
N LEU A 89 20.08 -62.36 13.00
CA LEU A 89 20.28 -60.91 12.95
C LEU A 89 19.98 -60.29 14.32
N LYS A 90 18.85 -60.63 14.95
CA LYS A 90 18.52 -60.15 16.31
C LYS A 90 19.59 -60.54 17.33
N HIS A 91 20.12 -61.76 17.22
CA HIS A 91 21.20 -62.22 18.08
C HIS A 91 22.47 -61.40 17.87
N THR A 92 22.89 -61.20 16.61
CA THR A 92 24.06 -60.39 16.24
C THR A 92 23.95 -58.95 16.75
N MET A 93 22.80 -58.29 16.53
CA MET A 93 22.56 -56.92 16.99
C MET A 93 22.57 -56.81 18.51
N SER A 94 22.00 -57.79 19.22
CA SER A 94 22.02 -57.83 20.70
C SER A 94 23.45 -57.94 21.24
N VAL A 95 24.33 -58.71 20.59
CA VAL A 95 25.74 -58.82 20.97
C VAL A 95 26.50 -57.52 20.70
N LEU A 96 26.30 -56.90 19.54
CA LEU A 96 26.91 -55.61 19.21
C LEU A 96 26.48 -54.52 20.21
N GLU A 97 25.19 -54.48 20.58
CA GLU A 97 24.68 -53.54 21.57
C GLU A 97 25.27 -53.78 22.96
N ALA A 98 25.32 -55.05 23.39
CA ALA A 98 25.90 -55.46 24.66
C ALA A 98 27.38 -55.08 24.76
N VAL A 99 28.17 -55.36 23.72
CA VAL A 99 29.60 -55.01 23.70
C VAL A 99 29.78 -53.50 23.63
N THR A 100 29.01 -52.78 22.81
CA THR A 100 29.07 -51.31 22.72
C THR A 100 28.85 -50.66 24.09
N LEU A 101 27.85 -51.13 24.84
CA LEU A 101 27.56 -50.65 26.19
C LEU A 101 28.74 -50.89 27.14
N VAL A 102 29.28 -52.12 27.18
CA VAL A 102 30.40 -52.46 28.07
C VAL A 102 31.67 -51.70 27.67
N CYS A 103 31.95 -51.56 26.37
CA CYS A 103 33.04 -50.72 25.86
C CYS A 103 32.89 -49.27 26.32
N THR A 104 31.68 -48.71 26.27
CA THR A 104 31.41 -47.32 26.68
C THR A 104 31.73 -47.12 28.16
N VAL A 105 31.31 -48.05 29.01
CA VAL A 105 31.64 -48.02 30.45
C VAL A 105 33.16 -48.17 30.67
N CYS A 106 33.83 -49.02 29.89
CA CYS A 106 35.27 -49.24 30.00
C CYS A 106 36.10 -47.99 29.64
N VAL A 107 35.66 -47.17 28.69
CA VAL A 107 36.36 -45.93 28.28
C VAL A 107 36.63 -45.02 29.47
N ASP A 108 35.68 -44.93 30.41
CA ASP A 108 35.83 -44.05 31.57
C ASP A 108 36.83 -44.57 32.63
N LEU A 109 37.22 -45.84 32.53
CA LEU A 109 38.07 -46.54 33.50
C LEU A 109 39.54 -46.63 33.07
N ILE A 110 39.86 -46.19 31.85
CA ILE A 110 41.22 -46.15 31.33
C ILE A 110 42.04 -45.11 32.09
N GLN A 111 43.20 -45.53 32.61
CA GLN A 111 44.15 -44.68 33.31
C GLN A 111 45.41 -44.42 32.46
N SER A 112 46.18 -43.40 32.82
CA SER A 112 47.43 -43.07 32.15
C SER A 112 48.44 -44.21 32.26
N GLY A 113 48.79 -44.85 31.13
CA GLY A 113 49.75 -45.96 31.07
C GLY A 113 49.11 -47.35 30.87
N ASP A 114 47.78 -47.47 30.87
CA ASP A 114 47.09 -48.72 30.54
C ASP A 114 47.29 -49.10 29.06
N GLN A 115 47.48 -50.39 28.78
CA GLN A 115 47.49 -50.94 27.42
C GLN A 115 46.08 -51.40 27.03
N TYR A 116 45.39 -50.64 26.19
CA TYR A 116 43.98 -50.89 25.82
C TYR A 116 43.82 -51.30 24.36
N THR A 117 44.82 -51.97 23.76
CA THR A 117 44.80 -52.38 22.35
C THR A 117 43.58 -53.23 22.00
N ALA A 118 43.24 -54.23 22.81
CA ALA A 118 42.07 -55.07 22.58
C ALA A 118 40.74 -54.29 22.65
N LEU A 119 40.67 -53.24 23.48
CA LEU A 119 39.47 -52.38 23.55
C LEU A 119 39.39 -51.44 22.34
N LEU A 120 40.54 -50.98 21.84
CA LEU A 120 40.63 -50.22 20.59
C LEU A 120 40.23 -51.10 19.39
N ASP A 121 40.64 -52.37 19.36
CA ASP A 121 40.23 -53.34 18.33
C ASP A 121 38.71 -53.54 18.33
N CYS A 122 38.07 -53.61 19.52
CA CYS A 122 36.61 -53.60 19.62
C CYS A 122 36.02 -52.34 18.98
N ALA A 123 36.55 -51.15 19.30
CA ALA A 123 36.04 -49.89 18.77
C ALA A 123 36.21 -49.80 17.25
N TYR A 124 37.33 -50.26 16.70
CA TYR A 124 37.55 -50.32 15.26
C TYR A 124 36.64 -51.32 14.56
N THR A 125 36.41 -52.48 15.17
CA THR A 125 35.47 -53.48 14.65
C THR A 125 34.04 -52.92 14.61
N LEU A 126 33.62 -52.21 15.66
CA LEU A 126 32.33 -51.52 15.70
C LEU A 126 32.26 -50.39 14.65
N ASN A 127 33.36 -49.66 14.44
CA ASN A 127 33.44 -48.59 13.44
C ASN A 127 33.30 -49.13 12.01
N SER A 128 33.92 -50.28 11.70
CA SER A 128 33.86 -50.88 10.36
C SER A 128 32.46 -51.36 9.94
N VAL A 129 31.60 -51.66 10.92
CA VAL A 129 30.25 -52.17 10.65
C VAL A 129 29.14 -51.12 10.84
N GLU A 130 29.49 -49.93 11.33
CA GLU A 130 28.55 -48.86 11.69
C GLU A 130 27.66 -48.44 10.51
N SER A 131 28.28 -48.24 9.34
CA SER A 131 27.57 -47.84 8.11
C SER A 131 26.69 -48.95 7.52
N CYS A 132 26.92 -50.20 7.93
CA CYS A 132 26.20 -51.38 7.45
C CYS A 132 24.97 -51.73 8.29
N LEU A 133 24.71 -51.02 9.40
CA LEU A 133 23.60 -51.32 10.31
C LEU A 133 22.21 -51.10 9.64
N PRO A 134 21.26 -52.03 9.83
CA PRO A 134 19.88 -51.88 9.32
C PRO A 134 19.14 -50.66 9.88
N LEU A 135 18.13 -50.19 9.14
CA LEU A 135 17.27 -49.07 9.58
C LEU A 135 16.52 -49.32 10.90
N SER A 136 16.30 -50.58 11.28
CA SER A 136 15.70 -50.92 12.58
C SER A 136 16.62 -50.65 13.78
N GLU A 137 17.93 -50.56 13.55
CA GLU A 137 18.97 -50.50 14.60
C GLU A 137 19.53 -49.09 14.83
N VAL A 138 18.72 -48.04 14.59
CA VAL A 138 19.08 -46.65 14.93
C VAL A 138 19.50 -46.50 16.41
N PRO A 139 18.89 -47.17 17.41
CA PRO A 139 19.35 -47.09 18.79
C PRO A 139 20.79 -47.59 18.99
N LEU A 140 21.16 -48.72 18.36
CA LEU A 140 22.50 -49.28 18.41
C LEU A 140 23.51 -48.33 17.75
N GLN A 141 23.18 -47.80 16.58
CA GLN A 141 24.01 -46.83 15.88
C GLN A 141 24.30 -45.60 16.75
N LYS A 142 23.28 -45.06 17.44
CA LYS A 142 23.46 -43.96 18.39
C LYS A 142 24.35 -44.32 19.59
N ALA A 143 24.26 -45.56 20.08
CA ALA A 143 25.12 -46.05 21.15
C ALA A 143 26.60 -46.13 20.69
N ILE A 144 26.84 -46.56 19.46
CA ILE A 144 28.19 -46.59 18.85
C ILE A 144 28.74 -45.17 18.71
N HIS A 145 27.95 -44.21 18.19
CA HIS A 145 28.39 -42.81 18.11
C HIS A 145 28.68 -42.21 19.49
N TRP A 146 27.88 -42.56 20.51
CA TRP A 146 28.13 -42.13 21.88
C TRP A 146 29.43 -42.70 22.45
N LEU A 147 29.72 -43.98 22.20
CA LEU A 147 31.00 -44.59 22.54
C LEU A 147 32.16 -43.80 21.92
N PHE A 148 32.06 -43.45 20.64
CA PHE A 148 33.09 -42.70 19.93
C PHE A 148 33.24 -41.26 20.45
N GLU A 149 32.14 -40.61 20.87
CA GLU A 149 32.19 -39.33 21.57
C GLU A 149 32.88 -39.41 22.94
N CYS A 150 32.61 -40.47 23.71
CA CYS A 150 33.33 -40.73 24.96
C CYS A 150 34.84 -40.95 24.68
N TRP A 151 35.16 -41.71 23.62
CA TRP A 151 36.53 -41.97 23.18
C TRP A 151 37.26 -40.68 22.81
N TRP A 152 36.61 -39.81 22.04
CA TRP A 152 37.12 -38.49 21.67
C TRP A 152 37.38 -37.61 22.90
N ARG A 153 36.41 -37.49 23.80
CA ARG A 153 36.52 -36.69 25.03
C ARG A 153 37.68 -37.13 25.93
N ARG A 154 37.99 -38.43 25.96
CA ARG A 154 39.13 -38.98 26.71
C ARG A 154 40.48 -38.81 26.01
N GLY A 155 40.51 -38.43 24.73
CA GLY A 155 41.75 -38.19 23.99
C GLY A 155 42.60 -39.45 23.76
N LEU A 156 41.96 -40.61 23.63
CA LEU A 156 42.62 -41.92 23.51
C LEU A 156 43.26 -42.13 22.13
N GLN A 157 44.08 -43.18 21.99
CA GLN A 157 44.63 -43.62 20.70
C GLN A 157 43.49 -43.97 19.72
N GLY A 158 43.65 -43.65 18.44
CA GLY A 158 42.62 -43.89 17.41
C GLY A 158 41.45 -42.89 17.43
N LYS A 159 41.50 -41.87 18.29
CA LYS A 159 40.41 -40.87 18.43
C LYS A 159 40.04 -40.17 17.12
N GLU A 160 40.98 -39.95 16.21
CA GLU A 160 40.73 -39.22 14.96
C GLU A 160 39.75 -39.96 14.05
N GLU A 161 39.92 -41.28 13.91
CA GLU A 161 39.04 -42.11 13.07
C GLU A 161 37.66 -42.31 13.71
N LEU A 162 37.62 -42.61 15.02
CA LEU A 162 36.36 -42.81 15.73
C LEU A 162 35.58 -41.50 15.88
N GLY A 163 36.28 -40.41 16.19
CA GLY A 163 35.73 -39.06 16.27
C GLY A 163 35.21 -38.58 14.92
N TRP A 164 35.89 -38.92 13.81
CA TRP A 164 35.42 -38.64 12.45
C TRP A 164 34.04 -39.27 12.18
N THR A 165 33.87 -40.56 12.46
CA THR A 165 32.58 -41.25 12.28
C THR A 165 31.48 -40.58 13.10
N ALA A 166 31.74 -40.28 14.37
CA ALA A 166 30.78 -39.59 15.23
C ALA A 166 30.45 -38.17 14.72
N PHE A 167 31.45 -37.43 14.24
CA PHE A 167 31.27 -36.08 13.71
C PHE A 167 30.42 -36.07 12.45
N VAL A 168 30.74 -36.93 11.47
CA VAL A 168 29.98 -37.07 10.22
C VAL A 168 28.52 -37.41 10.50
N ALA A 169 28.26 -38.43 11.32
CA ALA A 169 26.90 -38.82 11.65
C ALA A 169 26.14 -37.69 12.37
N CYS A 170 26.80 -36.96 13.27
CA CYS A 170 26.18 -35.82 13.93
C CYS A 170 25.88 -34.66 12.96
N LEU A 171 26.76 -34.42 11.98
CA LEU A 171 26.59 -33.41 10.95
C LEU A 171 25.42 -33.73 10.02
N GLU A 172 25.35 -34.96 9.52
CA GLU A 172 24.24 -35.43 8.69
C GLU A 172 22.90 -35.34 9.43
N ASN A 173 22.87 -35.74 10.71
CA ASN A 173 21.69 -35.62 11.57
C ASN A 173 21.30 -34.15 11.81
N ALA A 174 22.27 -33.25 12.00
CA ALA A 174 22.00 -31.83 12.18
C ALA A 174 21.39 -31.17 10.95
N VAL A 175 21.66 -31.69 9.74
CA VAL A 175 21.10 -31.15 8.50
C VAL A 175 19.76 -31.79 8.14
N THR A 176 19.57 -33.07 8.44
CA THR A 176 18.36 -33.83 8.05
C THR A 176 17.21 -33.75 9.05
N LEU A 177 17.51 -33.69 10.36
CA LEU A 177 16.48 -33.75 11.41
C LEU A 177 15.77 -32.41 11.62
N LYS A 178 14.47 -32.43 11.90
CA LYS A 178 13.69 -31.22 12.25
C LYS A 178 14.04 -30.65 13.63
N LYS A 179 14.53 -31.48 14.56
CA LYS A 179 14.93 -31.09 15.94
C LYS A 179 16.42 -31.32 16.12
N THR A 180 17.22 -30.26 16.06
CA THR A 180 18.69 -30.37 15.95
C THR A 180 19.45 -29.94 17.21
N LEU A 181 18.76 -29.62 18.32
CA LEU A 181 19.41 -29.03 19.51
C LEU A 181 20.46 -29.94 20.16
N SER A 182 20.16 -31.24 20.30
CA SER A 182 21.12 -32.22 20.81
C SER A 182 22.32 -32.33 19.89
N GLU A 183 22.08 -32.37 18.58
CA GLU A 183 23.11 -32.53 17.56
C GLU A 183 24.03 -31.31 17.49
N LEU A 184 23.51 -30.08 17.59
CA LEU A 184 24.36 -28.88 17.61
C LEU A 184 25.32 -28.85 18.80
N ASN A 185 24.89 -29.34 19.97
CA ASN A 185 25.76 -29.45 21.15
C ASN A 185 26.87 -30.50 20.92
N ARG A 186 26.49 -31.66 20.36
CA ARG A 186 27.42 -32.75 20.03
C ARG A 186 28.44 -32.31 18.96
N LEU A 187 27.97 -31.70 17.87
CA LEU A 187 28.83 -31.09 16.83
C LEU A 187 29.82 -30.10 17.42
N TYR A 188 29.35 -29.19 18.28
CA TYR A 188 30.26 -28.23 18.92
C TYR A 188 31.30 -28.92 19.80
N SER A 189 30.95 -30.01 20.48
CA SER A 189 31.90 -30.79 21.31
C SER A 189 32.93 -31.56 20.48
N LEU A 190 32.54 -32.03 19.29
CA LEU A 190 33.38 -32.78 18.35
C LEU A 190 34.13 -31.89 17.34
N ARG A 191 33.89 -30.58 17.32
CA ARG A 191 34.40 -29.66 16.30
C ARG A 191 35.92 -29.77 16.03
N ASP A 192 36.71 -30.10 17.04
CA ASP A 192 38.16 -30.17 16.93
C ASP A 192 38.62 -31.39 16.08
N VAL A 193 37.72 -32.37 15.81
CA VAL A 193 37.92 -33.44 14.81
C VAL A 193 38.20 -32.85 13.43
N LEU A 194 37.57 -31.72 13.10
CA LEU A 194 37.72 -31.07 11.81
C LEU A 194 39.16 -30.60 11.57
N LEU A 195 39.89 -30.27 12.65
CA LEU A 195 41.27 -29.79 12.56
C LEU A 195 42.28 -30.91 12.19
N SER A 196 41.90 -32.18 12.31
CA SER A 196 42.72 -33.32 11.85
C SER A 196 42.42 -33.73 10.40
N VAL A 197 41.56 -32.99 9.69
CA VAL A 197 41.14 -33.30 8.32
C VAL A 197 41.56 -32.18 7.38
N GLU A 198 42.40 -32.52 6.41
CA GLU A 198 42.80 -31.60 5.35
C GLU A 198 41.62 -31.29 4.43
N PHE A 199 41.45 -30.02 4.06
CA PHE A 199 40.34 -29.55 3.22
C PHE A 199 40.30 -30.23 1.84
N ASP A 200 41.46 -30.40 1.20
CA ASP A 200 41.58 -31.01 -0.14
C ASP A 200 41.52 -32.55 -0.13
N SER A 201 41.42 -33.18 1.05
CA SER A 201 41.28 -34.63 1.15
C SER A 201 39.87 -35.10 0.76
N GLU A 202 39.72 -36.38 0.39
CA GLU A 202 38.40 -36.99 0.12
C GLU A 202 37.43 -36.80 1.30
N ARG A 203 37.93 -36.94 2.53
CA ARG A 203 37.16 -36.70 3.77
C ARG A 203 36.70 -35.24 3.85
N GLY A 204 37.59 -34.28 3.58
CA GLY A 204 37.29 -32.84 3.61
C GLY A 204 36.23 -32.46 2.56
N GLN A 205 36.38 -32.94 1.33
CA GLN A 205 35.43 -32.69 0.25
C GLN A 205 34.04 -33.28 0.54
N TYR A 206 33.98 -34.46 1.17
CA TYR A 206 32.72 -35.12 1.54
C TYR A 206 31.86 -34.29 2.50
N ILE A 207 32.45 -33.64 3.51
CA ILE A 207 31.69 -32.86 4.51
C ILE A 207 31.48 -31.38 4.14
N THR A 208 32.12 -30.89 3.07
CA THR A 208 32.08 -29.48 2.67
C THR A 208 30.64 -28.99 2.45
N ASN A 209 29.84 -29.72 1.66
CA ASN A 209 28.45 -29.36 1.40
C ASN A 209 27.55 -29.43 2.65
N PRO A 210 27.57 -30.51 3.45
CA PRO A 210 26.84 -30.56 4.73
C PRO A 210 27.18 -29.42 5.69
N LEU A 211 28.46 -29.01 5.78
CA LEU A 211 28.87 -27.86 6.59
C LEU A 211 28.29 -26.55 6.07
N LEU A 212 28.29 -26.33 4.75
CA LEU A 212 27.66 -25.14 4.16
C LEU A 212 26.14 -25.12 4.37
N GLN A 213 25.48 -26.28 4.31
CA GLN A 213 24.03 -26.40 4.60
C GLN A 213 23.68 -25.95 6.02
N CYS A 214 24.60 -26.03 6.98
CA CYS A 214 24.39 -25.49 8.32
C CYS A 214 24.20 -23.95 8.33
N PHE A 215 24.79 -23.22 7.38
CA PHE A 215 24.59 -21.78 7.19
C PHE A 215 23.27 -21.42 6.49
N LEU A 216 22.54 -22.41 5.97
CA LEU A 216 21.21 -22.23 5.38
C LEU A 216 20.09 -22.37 6.44
N SER A 217 20.39 -23.01 7.56
CA SER A 217 19.43 -23.28 8.63
C SER A 217 19.26 -22.09 9.57
N THR A 218 18.10 -21.42 9.49
CA THR A 218 17.76 -20.32 10.41
C THR A 218 17.76 -20.74 11.89
N ASN A 219 17.47 -22.02 12.18
CA ASN A 219 17.53 -22.57 13.53
C ASN A 219 18.98 -22.63 14.05
N HIS A 220 19.95 -22.90 13.18
CA HIS A 220 21.36 -22.95 13.56
C HIS A 220 21.92 -21.54 13.78
N ILE A 221 21.55 -20.61 12.89
CA ILE A 221 22.00 -19.21 12.98
C ILE A 221 21.49 -18.51 14.25
N LYS A 222 20.23 -18.75 14.64
CA LYS A 222 19.62 -18.05 15.80
C LYS A 222 20.11 -18.55 17.16
N ARG A 223 20.48 -19.83 17.26
CA ARG A 223 20.80 -20.49 18.53
C ARG A 223 22.25 -20.24 18.94
N GLU A 224 22.50 -20.14 20.24
CA GLU A 224 23.82 -19.82 20.79
C GLU A 224 24.86 -20.90 20.46
N GLU A 225 24.49 -22.18 20.57
CA GLU A 225 25.34 -23.32 20.23
C GLU A 225 25.70 -23.34 18.74
N GLY A 226 24.69 -23.09 17.89
CA GLY A 226 24.87 -22.99 16.45
C GLY A 226 25.77 -21.83 16.06
N LYS A 227 25.59 -20.63 16.64
CA LYS A 227 26.49 -19.48 16.44
C LYS A 227 27.94 -19.80 16.79
N ARG A 228 28.18 -20.54 17.89
CA ARG A 228 29.54 -20.94 18.30
C ARG A 228 30.16 -21.92 17.32
N PHE A 229 29.40 -22.90 16.85
CA PHE A 229 29.85 -23.87 15.86
C PHE A 229 30.12 -23.21 14.51
N LEU A 230 29.18 -22.44 13.98
CA LEU A 230 29.33 -21.73 12.70
C LEU A 230 30.50 -20.74 12.72
N ALA A 231 30.73 -20.04 13.85
CA ALA A 231 31.89 -19.16 13.98
C ALA A 231 33.22 -19.92 14.04
N PHE A 232 33.23 -21.16 14.56
CA PHE A 232 34.43 -22.02 14.56
C PHE A 232 34.79 -22.49 13.15
N LEU A 233 33.82 -22.71 12.26
CA LEU A 233 34.10 -23.18 10.89
C LEU A 233 35.00 -22.24 10.08
N PHE A 234 35.06 -20.95 10.45
CA PHE A 234 35.99 -19.99 9.86
C PHE A 234 37.46 -20.24 10.20
N SER A 235 37.78 -21.14 11.15
CA SER A 235 39.16 -21.49 11.49
C SER A 235 39.62 -22.83 10.89
N TRP A 236 38.84 -23.44 9.99
CA TRP A 236 39.19 -24.73 9.38
C TRP A 236 40.13 -24.56 8.18
N ASP A 237 39.73 -23.77 7.18
CA ASP A 237 40.51 -23.52 5.97
C ASP A 237 40.21 -22.13 5.37
N VAL A 238 41.21 -21.52 4.73
CA VAL A 238 41.12 -20.18 4.13
C VAL A 238 40.22 -20.17 2.89
N GLY A 239 40.30 -21.20 2.05
CA GLY A 239 39.40 -21.40 0.92
C GLY A 239 37.96 -21.61 1.37
N PHE A 240 37.76 -22.36 2.46
CA PHE A 240 36.43 -22.59 3.01
C PHE A 240 35.75 -21.31 3.53
N ILE A 241 36.49 -20.33 4.05
CA ILE A 241 35.94 -19.01 4.44
C ILE A 241 35.21 -18.35 3.26
N LYS A 242 35.79 -18.39 2.06
CA LYS A 242 35.18 -17.81 0.85
C LYS A 242 33.87 -18.52 0.52
N MET A 243 33.84 -19.85 0.60
CA MET A 243 32.64 -20.66 0.36
C MET A 243 31.52 -20.35 1.37
N ILE A 244 31.87 -20.18 2.65
CA ILE A 244 30.92 -19.73 3.69
C ILE A 244 30.34 -18.37 3.31
N HIS A 245 31.20 -17.42 2.93
CA HIS A 245 30.78 -16.06 2.59
C HIS A 245 29.83 -16.03 1.39
N GLU A 246 30.17 -16.73 0.30
CA GLU A 246 29.33 -16.87 -0.89
C GLU A 246 27.99 -17.53 -0.57
N THR A 247 28.00 -18.57 0.26
CA THR A 247 26.77 -19.26 0.73
C THR A 247 25.85 -18.28 1.46
N ILE A 248 26.40 -17.50 2.40
CA ILE A 248 25.63 -16.49 3.15
C ILE A 248 25.09 -15.43 2.18
N LYS A 249 25.92 -14.90 1.26
CA LYS A 249 25.50 -13.88 0.28
C LYS A 249 24.32 -14.34 -0.56
N ASN A 250 24.36 -15.57 -1.07
CA ASN A 250 23.29 -16.15 -1.88
C ASN A 250 21.96 -16.30 -1.10
N GLN A 251 22.04 -16.41 0.23
CA GLN A 251 20.86 -16.52 1.09
C GLN A 251 20.32 -15.18 1.61
N LEU A 252 21.09 -14.09 1.57
CA LEU A 252 20.73 -12.82 2.21
C LEU A 252 19.35 -12.28 1.77
N GLN A 253 18.93 -12.57 0.54
CA GLN A 253 17.62 -12.12 0.03
C GLN A 253 16.44 -12.79 0.76
N PHE A 254 16.62 -14.04 1.19
CA PHE A 254 15.61 -14.85 1.87
C PHE A 254 15.62 -14.68 3.39
N LEU A 255 16.68 -14.10 3.95
CA LEU A 255 16.79 -13.85 5.39
C LEU A 255 16.01 -12.61 5.83
N SER A 256 15.45 -12.67 7.05
CA SER A 256 14.89 -11.49 7.69
C SER A 256 16.00 -10.59 8.27
N LYS A 257 15.69 -9.31 8.54
CA LYS A 257 16.66 -8.39 9.16
C LYS A 257 17.15 -8.87 10.52
N ALA A 258 16.31 -9.54 11.31
CA ALA A 258 16.69 -10.10 12.60
C ALA A 258 17.73 -11.23 12.43
N VAL A 259 17.52 -12.13 11.47
CA VAL A 259 18.48 -13.21 11.18
C VAL A 259 19.79 -12.65 10.62
N ALA A 260 19.75 -11.56 9.83
CA ALA A 260 20.97 -10.89 9.38
C ALA A 260 21.82 -10.35 10.55
N GLU A 261 21.19 -9.89 11.63
CA GLU A 261 21.91 -9.49 12.85
C GLU A 261 22.58 -10.68 13.55
N ASP A 262 21.92 -11.84 13.59
CA ASP A 262 22.51 -13.09 14.08
C ASP A 262 23.71 -13.55 13.23
N VAL A 263 23.64 -13.39 11.90
CA VAL A 263 24.76 -13.63 10.98
C VAL A 263 25.92 -12.67 11.26
N ALA A 264 25.63 -11.40 11.55
CA ALA A 264 26.64 -10.41 11.90
C ALA A 264 27.40 -10.80 13.17
N GLU A 265 26.69 -11.35 14.16
CA GLU A 265 27.31 -11.88 15.37
C GLU A 265 28.24 -13.06 15.08
N ILE A 266 27.88 -13.95 14.15
CA ILE A 266 28.75 -15.08 13.73
C ILE A 266 30.05 -14.55 13.13
N TYR A 267 29.98 -13.61 12.17
CA TYR A 267 31.17 -12.96 11.59
C TYR A 267 32.02 -12.29 12.68
N PHE A 268 31.40 -11.55 13.59
CA PHE A 268 32.13 -10.87 14.67
C PHE A 268 32.83 -11.86 15.61
N ARG A 269 32.18 -12.98 15.96
CA ARG A 269 32.75 -14.03 16.81
C ARG A 269 33.91 -14.74 16.12
N ALA A 270 33.78 -15.02 14.81
CA ALA A 270 34.83 -15.61 14.00
C ALA A 270 36.04 -14.68 13.91
N TRP A 271 35.83 -13.42 13.51
CA TRP A 271 36.86 -12.38 13.43
C TRP A 271 37.61 -12.21 14.76
N LYS A 272 36.88 -12.11 15.88
CA LYS A 272 37.49 -11.92 17.21
C LYS A 272 38.42 -13.06 17.64
N LYS A 273 38.17 -14.29 17.18
CA LYS A 273 38.97 -15.47 17.52
C LYS A 273 40.06 -15.79 16.50
N ALA A 274 39.98 -15.21 15.31
CA ALA A 274 40.89 -15.53 14.22
C ALA A 274 42.28 -14.91 14.43
N SER A 275 43.29 -15.60 13.93
CA SER A 275 44.66 -15.12 13.75
C SER A 275 45.05 -15.22 12.28
N SER A 276 46.14 -14.58 11.86
CA SER A 276 46.68 -14.75 10.50
C SER A 276 46.98 -16.24 10.24
N PRO A 277 46.63 -16.81 9.07
CA PRO A 277 46.08 -16.15 7.87
C PRO A 277 44.55 -15.95 7.84
N PHE A 278 43.79 -16.65 8.69
CA PHE A 278 42.31 -16.60 8.67
C PHE A 278 41.73 -15.20 8.91
N LEU A 279 42.37 -14.43 9.81
CA LEU A 279 41.93 -13.06 10.12
C LEU A 279 41.95 -12.15 8.88
N GLU A 280 43.01 -12.24 8.08
CA GLU A 280 43.19 -11.45 6.86
C GLU A 280 42.10 -11.80 5.84
N GLU A 281 41.81 -13.09 5.68
CA GLU A 281 40.78 -13.58 4.76
C GLU A 281 39.36 -13.13 5.16
N ILE A 282 39.01 -13.22 6.47
CA ILE A 282 37.72 -12.74 6.98
C ILE A 282 37.58 -11.22 6.72
N GLU A 283 38.65 -10.47 6.95
CA GLU A 283 38.65 -9.03 6.76
C GLU A 283 38.53 -8.64 5.27
N SER A 284 39.36 -9.21 4.39
CA SER A 284 39.42 -8.86 2.98
C SER A 284 38.24 -9.39 2.17
N SER A 285 37.88 -10.66 2.36
CA SER A 285 36.96 -11.37 1.46
C SER A 285 35.54 -11.42 1.99
N CYS A 286 35.32 -11.15 3.29
CA CYS A 286 33.98 -11.12 3.86
C CYS A 286 33.56 -9.70 4.28
N ILE A 287 34.26 -9.11 5.25
CA ILE A 287 33.80 -7.85 5.86
C ILE A 287 33.93 -6.70 4.86
N GLN A 288 35.09 -6.56 4.19
CA GLN A 288 35.29 -5.50 3.21
C GLN A 288 34.40 -5.68 1.97
N ASP A 289 34.12 -6.93 1.55
CA ASP A 289 33.15 -7.22 0.50
C ASP A 289 31.75 -6.69 0.87
N LEU A 290 31.26 -6.96 2.09
CA LEU A 290 29.99 -6.42 2.58
C LEU A 290 30.00 -4.89 2.66
N MET A 291 31.12 -4.28 3.07
CA MET A 291 31.28 -2.83 3.07
C MET A 291 31.17 -2.24 1.66
N GLN A 292 31.79 -2.86 0.66
CA GLN A 292 31.70 -2.43 -0.74
C GLN A 292 30.27 -2.59 -1.27
N HIS A 293 29.60 -3.72 -1.01
CA HIS A 293 28.21 -3.93 -1.41
C HIS A 293 27.27 -2.93 -0.75
N ALA A 294 27.46 -2.60 0.53
CA ALA A 294 26.66 -1.58 1.21
C ALA A 294 26.81 -0.17 0.60
N ILE A 295 27.94 0.11 -0.06
CA ILE A 295 28.17 1.36 -0.79
C ILE A 295 27.51 1.32 -2.18
N LEU A 296 27.68 0.21 -2.91
CA LEU A 296 27.36 0.11 -4.34
C LEU A 296 25.95 -0.38 -4.66
N LEU A 297 25.31 -1.13 -3.75
CA LEU A 297 23.96 -1.64 -3.97
C LEU A 297 22.94 -0.50 -4.05
N HIS A 298 22.03 -0.62 -5.02
CA HIS A 298 20.83 0.22 -5.08
C HIS A 298 19.97 0.02 -3.83
N ARG A 299 19.37 1.10 -3.33
CA ARG A 299 18.51 1.09 -2.14
C ARG A 299 17.24 0.26 -2.31
N THR A 300 16.81 0.05 -3.55
CA THR A 300 15.69 -0.83 -3.93
C THR A 300 16.05 -2.32 -3.86
N SER A 301 17.34 -2.66 -3.75
CA SER A 301 17.78 -4.05 -3.68
C SER A 301 17.21 -4.76 -2.44
N PRO A 302 16.68 -5.98 -2.57
CA PRO A 302 16.13 -6.73 -1.44
C PRO A 302 17.21 -7.06 -0.39
N VAL A 303 18.49 -7.04 -0.75
CA VAL A 303 19.61 -7.36 0.17
C VAL A 303 20.24 -6.14 0.84
N HIS A 304 20.10 -4.93 0.27
CA HIS A 304 20.77 -3.72 0.78
C HIS A 304 20.49 -3.48 2.28
N GLY A 305 19.22 -3.58 2.69
CA GLY A 305 18.83 -3.40 4.10
C GLY A 305 19.40 -4.46 5.06
N LYS A 306 19.72 -5.67 4.58
CA LYS A 306 20.32 -6.74 5.41
C LYS A 306 21.84 -6.54 5.54
N VAL A 307 22.52 -6.19 4.44
CA VAL A 307 23.95 -5.86 4.46
C VAL A 307 24.21 -4.67 5.39
N ARG A 308 23.39 -3.61 5.30
CA ARG A 308 23.44 -2.48 6.24
C ARG A 308 23.27 -2.91 7.70
N GLN A 309 22.35 -3.82 7.99
CA GLN A 309 22.14 -4.33 9.36
C GLN A 309 23.39 -5.05 9.89
N ILE A 310 24.03 -5.88 9.05
CA ILE A 310 25.26 -6.59 9.42
C ILE A 310 26.38 -5.61 9.79
N LEU A 311 26.61 -4.59 8.96
CA LEU A 311 27.64 -3.58 9.24
C LEU A 311 27.28 -2.71 10.46
N THR A 312 26.00 -2.37 10.64
CA THR A 312 25.53 -1.63 11.82
C THR A 312 25.87 -2.38 13.11
N TYR A 313 25.76 -3.72 13.12
CA TYR A 313 26.17 -4.54 14.27
C TYR A 313 27.66 -4.35 14.57
N LEU A 314 28.54 -4.41 13.55
CA LEU A 314 29.99 -4.19 13.72
C LEU A 314 30.29 -2.77 14.23
N HIS A 315 29.64 -1.74 13.69
CA HIS A 315 29.81 -0.35 14.12
C HIS A 315 29.42 -0.14 15.60
N LYS A 316 28.38 -0.83 16.09
CA LYS A 316 28.00 -0.78 17.52
C LYS A 316 29.07 -1.39 18.44
N GLN A 317 29.94 -2.26 17.92
CA GLN A 317 31.04 -2.88 18.67
C GLN A 317 32.34 -2.07 18.66
N LYS A 318 32.36 -0.85 18.09
CA LYS A 318 33.57 -0.03 17.90
C LYS A 318 34.46 0.12 19.15
N PHE A 319 33.87 0.17 20.35
CA PHE A 319 34.61 0.28 21.61
C PHE A 319 35.25 -1.03 22.11
N ARG A 320 35.08 -2.14 21.40
CA ARG A 320 35.79 -3.40 21.68
C ARG A 320 37.18 -3.35 21.06
N GLN A 321 38.16 -3.92 21.76
CA GLN A 321 39.56 -3.96 21.33
C GLN A 321 39.70 -4.50 19.89
N GLY A 322 40.52 -3.81 19.08
CA GLY A 322 40.83 -4.16 17.69
C GLY A 322 39.79 -3.74 16.63
N VAL A 323 38.54 -3.43 17.02
CA VAL A 323 37.48 -3.13 16.04
C VAL A 323 37.74 -1.81 15.33
N ASP A 324 38.18 -0.78 16.06
CA ASP A 324 38.42 0.54 15.45
C ASP A 324 39.58 0.50 14.44
N GLU A 325 40.64 -0.24 14.77
CA GLU A 325 41.78 -0.49 13.86
C GLU A 325 41.33 -1.22 12.58
N MET A 326 40.52 -2.28 12.72
CA MET A 326 39.93 -3.00 11.59
C MET A 326 39.07 -2.06 10.73
N LEU A 327 38.15 -1.29 11.32
CA LEU A 327 37.29 -0.37 10.59
C LEU A 327 38.12 0.68 9.83
N HIS A 328 39.17 1.22 10.46
CA HIS A 328 40.10 2.15 9.81
C HIS A 328 40.78 1.50 8.60
N ARG A 329 41.39 0.31 8.76
CA ARG A 329 42.07 -0.42 7.69
C ARG A 329 41.14 -0.75 6.52
N LEU A 330 39.93 -1.26 6.80
CA LEU A 330 39.02 -1.74 5.77
C LEU A 330 38.27 -0.63 5.03
N TYR A 331 37.96 0.49 5.69
CA TYR A 331 37.31 1.62 5.02
C TYR A 331 38.28 2.52 4.24
N MET A 332 39.55 2.61 4.65
CA MET A 332 40.56 3.46 4.03
C MET A 332 40.59 3.38 2.48
N PRO A 333 40.59 2.20 1.83
CA PRO A 333 40.67 2.11 0.36
C PRO A 333 39.35 2.44 -0.38
N ILE A 334 38.18 2.41 0.29
CA ILE A 334 36.87 2.43 -0.39
C ILE A 334 36.00 3.65 -0.04
N LEU A 335 35.98 4.06 1.22
CA LEU A 335 34.96 4.98 1.73
C LEU A 335 35.15 6.41 1.18
N TRP A 336 36.38 6.93 1.27
CA TRP A 336 36.68 8.31 0.88
C TRP A 336 36.50 8.55 -0.62
N LYS A 337 36.76 7.52 -1.44
CA LYS A 337 36.48 7.55 -2.88
C LYS A 337 34.98 7.54 -3.14
N ALA A 338 34.22 6.72 -2.42
CA ALA A 338 32.77 6.62 -2.56
C ALA A 338 32.04 7.91 -2.15
N LEU A 339 32.51 8.62 -1.11
CA LEU A 339 31.97 9.93 -0.70
C LEU A 339 32.14 11.01 -1.77
N ARG A 340 33.05 10.82 -2.74
CA ARG A 340 33.29 11.72 -3.87
C ARG A 340 32.84 11.13 -5.22
N ALA A 341 32.05 10.05 -5.20
CA ALA A 341 31.58 9.40 -6.42
C ALA A 341 30.65 10.30 -7.23
N VAL A 342 30.59 10.10 -8.55
CA VAL A 342 29.66 10.84 -9.43
C VAL A 342 28.21 10.49 -9.12
N ASN A 343 27.93 9.22 -8.81
CA ASN A 343 26.60 8.74 -8.47
C ASN A 343 26.18 9.18 -7.05
N ALA A 344 25.07 9.91 -6.95
CA ALA A 344 24.55 10.43 -5.69
C ALA A 344 24.09 9.33 -4.71
N GLU A 345 23.56 8.20 -5.21
CA GLU A 345 23.14 7.09 -4.35
C GLU A 345 24.33 6.44 -3.64
N VAL A 346 25.44 6.27 -4.37
CA VAL A 346 26.72 5.79 -3.82
C VAL A 346 27.23 6.74 -2.74
N ARG A 347 27.24 8.06 -3.00
CA ARG A 347 27.62 9.07 -2.00
C ARG A 347 26.71 9.01 -0.77
N ALA A 348 25.40 8.86 -0.95
CA ALA A 348 24.44 8.82 0.14
C ALA A 348 24.59 7.55 1.00
N ASN A 349 24.84 6.39 0.39
CA ASN A 349 25.11 5.14 1.11
C ASN A 349 26.44 5.20 1.87
N ALA A 350 27.50 5.72 1.23
CA ALA A 350 28.80 5.95 1.86
C ALA A 350 28.68 6.92 3.05
N THR A 351 27.90 7.99 2.93
CA THR A 351 27.64 8.97 4.00
C THR A 351 27.05 8.30 5.25
N LEU A 352 26.09 7.39 5.05
CA LEU A 352 25.50 6.65 6.16
C LEU A 352 26.50 5.68 6.83
N LEU A 353 27.40 5.04 6.08
CA LEU A 353 28.43 4.17 6.70
C LEU A 353 29.48 4.99 7.44
N PHE A 354 29.95 6.07 6.80
CA PHE A 354 30.90 7.01 7.36
C PHE A 354 30.46 7.54 8.72
N THR A 355 29.22 8.04 8.81
CA THR A 355 28.71 8.67 10.03
C THR A 355 28.38 7.66 11.12
N GLU A 356 27.98 6.44 10.79
CA GLU A 356 27.83 5.36 11.77
C GLU A 356 29.18 4.94 12.39
N ALA A 357 30.22 4.82 11.55
CA ALA A 357 31.57 4.44 11.96
C ALA A 357 32.40 5.59 12.56
N PHE A 358 31.91 6.83 12.53
CA PHE A 358 32.61 8.03 13.00
C PHE A 358 32.94 7.97 14.51
N PRO A 359 34.14 8.39 14.96
CA PRO A 359 35.28 8.82 14.14
C PRO A 359 36.14 7.62 13.69
N ILE A 360 36.47 7.52 12.40
CA ILE A 360 37.29 6.43 11.87
C ILE A 360 38.77 6.79 12.05
N HIS A 361 39.52 6.06 12.89
CA HIS A 361 40.95 6.32 13.14
C HIS A 361 41.65 5.05 13.65
N ASP A 362 42.97 5.00 13.54
CA ASP A 362 43.82 4.00 14.19
C ASP A 362 44.06 4.38 15.67
N PRO A 363 43.66 3.54 16.64
CA PRO A 363 43.86 3.80 18.07
C PRO A 363 45.32 3.96 18.51
N ASN A 364 46.28 3.49 17.71
CA ASN A 364 47.71 3.58 18.03
C ASN A 364 48.34 4.92 17.62
N MET A 365 47.57 5.82 16.98
CA MET A 365 48.05 7.15 16.60
C MET A 365 48.13 8.11 17.79
N GLY A 366 49.07 9.06 17.74
CA GLY A 366 49.16 10.14 18.72
C GLY A 366 47.96 11.10 18.65
N SER A 367 47.58 11.66 19.80
CA SER A 367 46.36 12.48 19.96
C SER A 367 46.25 13.63 18.95
N GLU A 368 47.35 14.34 18.68
CA GLU A 368 47.37 15.45 17.70
C GLU A 368 46.94 15.01 16.30
N ARG A 369 47.40 13.83 15.84
CA ARG A 369 47.04 13.29 14.52
C ARG A 369 45.58 12.82 14.48
N VAL A 370 45.08 12.32 15.61
CA VAL A 370 43.67 11.92 15.74
C VAL A 370 42.79 13.16 15.62
N ASP A 371 43.13 14.25 16.31
CA ASP A 371 42.39 15.52 16.24
C ASP A 371 42.37 16.09 14.82
N GLU A 372 43.51 16.09 14.12
CA GLU A 372 43.58 16.49 12.70
C GLU A 372 42.70 15.62 11.78
N LEU A 373 42.68 14.31 12.00
CA LEU A 373 41.89 13.37 11.22
C LEU A 373 40.39 13.55 11.49
N VAL A 374 40.00 13.74 12.76
CA VAL A 374 38.62 14.02 13.16
C VAL A 374 38.15 15.34 12.56
N GLN A 375 38.99 16.38 12.55
CA GLN A 375 38.67 17.64 11.90
C GLN A 375 38.40 17.45 10.40
N LYS A 376 39.25 16.71 9.67
CA LYS A 376 39.03 16.39 8.24
C LYS A 376 37.72 15.62 8.00
N GLN A 377 37.34 14.74 8.93
CA GLN A 377 36.08 14.00 8.86
C GLN A 377 34.89 14.94 9.08
N LEU A 378 34.98 15.88 10.03
CA LEU A 378 33.96 16.91 10.25
C LEU A 378 33.82 17.82 9.03
N ASP A 379 34.92 18.26 8.42
CA ASP A 379 34.91 19.07 7.19
C ASP A 379 34.22 18.30 6.04
N THR A 380 34.48 17.00 5.95
CA THR A 380 33.81 16.11 4.98
C THR A 380 32.31 16.03 5.26
N LEU A 381 31.89 15.94 6.52
CA LEU A 381 30.47 15.94 6.89
C LEU A 381 29.79 17.27 6.52
N PHE A 382 30.44 18.41 6.74
CA PHE A 382 29.94 19.71 6.29
C PHE A 382 29.77 19.76 4.77
N ALA A 383 30.75 19.28 4.00
CA ALA A 383 30.64 19.21 2.54
C ALA A 383 29.46 18.34 2.08
N LEU A 384 29.17 17.24 2.77
CA LEU A 384 28.03 16.35 2.46
C LEU A 384 26.67 16.99 2.79
N LEU A 385 26.60 17.87 3.81
CA LEU A 385 25.42 18.68 4.11
C LEU A 385 25.15 19.73 3.01
N GLU A 386 26.13 20.04 2.17
CA GLU A 386 26.06 20.98 1.05
C GLU A 386 26.01 20.28 -0.33
N ASP A 387 25.83 18.96 -0.36
CA ASP A 387 25.81 18.18 -1.61
C ASP A 387 24.67 18.61 -2.55
N MET A 388 24.95 18.64 -3.86
CA MET A 388 23.97 19.00 -4.89
C MET A 388 22.73 18.09 -4.89
N SER A 389 22.87 16.84 -4.46
CA SER A 389 21.77 15.88 -4.40
C SER A 389 21.06 15.92 -3.04
N PRO A 390 19.73 16.11 -3.02
CA PRO A 390 18.95 16.04 -1.78
C PRO A 390 19.09 14.73 -1.01
N SER A 391 19.25 13.59 -1.69
CA SER A 391 19.34 12.27 -1.03
C SER A 391 20.61 12.12 -0.20
N VAL A 392 21.72 12.72 -0.66
CA VAL A 392 22.99 12.79 0.07
C VAL A 392 22.85 13.70 1.28
N ARG A 393 22.24 14.88 1.10
CA ARG A 393 21.99 15.81 2.22
C ARG A 393 21.08 15.20 3.28
N CYS A 394 20.04 14.47 2.92
CA CYS A 394 19.21 13.73 3.88
C CYS A 394 20.03 12.72 4.71
N ALA A 395 20.93 11.97 4.06
CA ALA A 395 21.83 11.04 4.73
C ALA A 395 22.82 11.78 5.65
N ALA A 396 23.36 12.91 5.20
CA ALA A 396 24.27 13.75 5.98
C ALA A 396 23.58 14.39 7.19
N VAL A 397 22.32 14.82 7.07
CA VAL A 397 21.50 15.34 8.18
C VAL A 397 21.32 14.29 9.27
N LEU A 398 20.95 13.06 8.90
CA LEU A 398 20.84 11.94 9.83
C LEU A 398 22.20 11.67 10.51
N GLY A 399 23.26 11.60 9.71
CA GLY A 399 24.62 11.38 10.19
C GLY A 399 25.10 12.46 11.16
N ALA A 400 24.89 13.74 10.83
CA ALA A 400 25.24 14.87 11.67
C ALA A 400 24.49 14.87 13.00
N CYS A 401 23.17 14.62 12.98
CA CYS A 401 22.38 14.51 14.21
C CYS A 401 22.85 13.34 15.08
N SER A 402 23.18 12.20 14.47
CA SER A 402 23.71 11.03 15.16
C SER A 402 25.07 11.29 15.80
N VAL A 403 26.00 11.89 15.05
CA VAL A 403 27.35 12.26 15.52
C VAL A 403 27.26 13.27 16.66
N VAL A 404 26.47 14.34 16.51
CA VAL A 404 26.29 15.36 17.58
C VAL A 404 25.66 14.74 18.83
N SER A 405 24.67 13.86 18.68
CA SER A 405 24.03 13.19 19.82
C SER A 405 25.00 12.28 20.58
N ARG A 406 25.78 11.46 19.86
CA ARG A 406 26.72 10.46 20.41
C ARG A 406 28.03 11.06 20.93
N CYS A 407 28.53 12.12 20.28
CA CYS A 407 29.86 12.69 20.54
C CYS A 407 29.78 14.10 21.15
N TRP A 408 28.65 14.47 21.78
CA TRP A 408 28.43 15.81 22.33
C TRP A 408 29.56 16.30 23.24
N ASP A 409 30.07 15.44 24.14
CA ASP A 409 31.12 15.82 25.09
C ASP A 409 32.54 15.77 24.47
N LEU A 410 32.69 15.12 23.32
CA LEU A 410 33.97 14.97 22.62
C LEU A 410 34.21 16.06 21.58
N LEU A 411 33.14 16.67 21.06
CA LEU A 411 33.22 17.68 20.02
C LEU A 411 33.40 19.09 20.61
N PRO A 412 34.21 19.96 20.00
CA PRO A 412 34.28 21.37 20.39
C PRO A 412 32.91 22.05 20.29
N SER A 413 32.58 22.92 21.26
CA SER A 413 31.28 23.60 21.29
C SER A 413 31.02 24.49 20.07
N SER A 414 32.07 25.02 19.43
CA SER A 414 31.99 25.74 18.16
C SER A 414 31.45 24.84 17.04
N VAL A 415 32.04 23.65 16.86
CA VAL A 415 31.63 22.66 15.85
C VAL A 415 30.18 22.24 16.04
N ILE A 416 29.76 21.96 17.28
CA ILE A 416 28.35 21.61 17.58
C ILE A 416 27.42 22.75 17.16
N THR A 417 27.79 23.99 17.51
CA THR A 417 26.99 25.17 17.18
C THR A 417 26.87 25.36 15.67
N ASP A 418 27.97 25.17 14.93
CA ASP A 418 28.00 25.34 13.48
C ASP A 418 27.23 24.23 12.74
N LEU A 419 27.33 22.97 13.20
CA LEU A 419 26.50 21.87 12.69
C LEU A 419 25.01 22.15 12.93
N LEU A 420 24.64 22.59 14.14
CA LEU A 420 23.24 22.93 14.43
C LEU A 420 22.75 24.07 13.55
N LYS A 421 23.52 25.16 13.40
CA LYS A 421 23.16 26.25 12.47
C LYS A 421 22.97 25.75 11.04
N LYS A 422 23.85 24.86 10.56
CA LYS A 422 23.71 24.26 9.22
C LYS A 422 22.42 23.45 9.09
N LEU A 423 22.05 22.69 10.12
CA LEU A 423 20.77 21.97 10.15
C LEU A 423 19.57 22.93 10.12
N LEU A 424 19.65 24.08 10.82
CA LEU A 424 18.62 25.13 10.76
C LEU A 424 18.48 25.71 9.34
N GLU A 425 19.58 25.91 8.62
CA GLU A 425 19.54 26.33 7.20
C GLU A 425 18.83 25.28 6.33
N LEU A 426 19.18 24.00 6.49
CA LEU A 426 18.56 22.89 5.74
C LEU A 426 17.09 22.65 6.10
N ALA A 427 16.62 23.14 7.26
CA ALA A 427 15.20 23.14 7.59
C ALA A 427 14.38 24.02 6.63
N SER A 428 15.03 24.93 5.90
CA SER A 428 14.45 25.81 4.89
C SER A 428 14.93 25.47 3.47
N ASP A 429 15.39 24.23 3.23
CA ASP A 429 15.85 23.79 1.92
C ASP A 429 14.79 23.99 0.83
N SER A 430 15.13 24.79 -0.20
CA SER A 430 14.21 25.13 -1.28
C SER A 430 14.06 24.04 -2.34
N SER A 431 15.02 23.12 -2.42
CA SER A 431 15.11 22.12 -3.49
C SER A 431 14.38 20.81 -3.15
N SER A 432 14.24 20.47 -1.86
CA SER A 432 13.65 19.19 -1.47
C SER A 432 12.92 19.23 -0.12
N PRO A 433 11.61 18.90 -0.11
CA PRO A 433 10.88 18.74 1.15
C PRO A 433 11.35 17.51 1.95
N ASP A 434 12.02 16.52 1.32
CA ASP A 434 12.59 15.38 2.06
C ASP A 434 13.76 15.81 2.94
N CYS A 435 14.58 16.76 2.48
CA CYS A 435 15.68 17.29 3.27
C CYS A 435 15.17 18.05 4.51
N ARG A 436 14.20 18.95 4.31
CA ARG A 436 13.53 19.67 5.42
C ARG A 436 12.89 18.71 6.42
N CYS A 437 12.20 17.68 5.92
CA CYS A 437 11.60 16.64 6.75
C CYS A 437 12.66 15.88 7.56
N ALA A 438 13.76 15.46 6.93
CA ALA A 438 14.86 14.75 7.57
C ALA A 438 15.46 15.55 8.73
N VAL A 439 15.58 16.87 8.60
CA VAL A 439 16.06 17.74 9.70
C VAL A 439 15.19 17.59 10.94
N PHE A 440 13.87 17.73 10.81
CA PHE A 440 12.97 17.64 11.98
C PHE A 440 12.91 16.22 12.56
N MET A 441 12.93 15.19 11.71
CA MET A 441 12.97 13.81 12.18
C MET A 441 14.26 13.51 12.96
N CYS A 442 15.41 13.95 12.45
CA CYS A 442 16.72 13.61 13.03
C CYS A 442 17.09 14.50 14.23
N MET A 443 16.63 15.76 14.28
CA MET A 443 16.81 16.63 15.46
C MET A 443 16.23 16.02 16.74
N SER A 444 15.23 15.15 16.63
CA SER A 444 14.68 14.41 17.77
C SER A 444 15.74 13.55 18.48
N MET A 445 16.75 13.05 17.76
CA MET A 445 17.87 12.28 18.32
C MET A 445 18.82 13.14 19.16
N ILE A 446 18.96 14.42 18.80
CA ILE A 446 19.76 15.38 19.58
C ILE A 446 19.06 15.67 20.91
N LEU A 447 17.73 15.83 20.87
CA LEU A 447 16.91 16.08 22.06
C LEU A 447 16.89 14.93 23.08
N ASP A 448 17.29 13.72 22.69
CA ASP A 448 17.51 12.62 23.64
C ASP A 448 18.70 12.87 24.57
N ASN A 449 19.68 13.65 24.12
CA ASN A 449 20.78 14.12 24.95
C ASN A 449 20.37 15.39 25.71
N ARG A 450 20.23 15.29 27.04
CA ARG A 450 19.84 16.41 27.92
C ARG A 450 20.82 17.58 27.89
N MET A 451 22.10 17.35 27.60
CA MET A 451 23.11 18.40 27.50
C MET A 451 22.86 19.34 26.32
N SER A 452 22.08 18.89 25.32
CA SER A 452 21.70 19.72 24.17
C SER A 452 20.61 20.74 24.50
N HIS A 453 19.79 20.50 25.53
CA HIS A 453 18.55 21.26 25.77
C HIS A 453 18.77 22.78 25.91
N PRO A 454 19.78 23.28 26.65
CA PRO A 454 19.99 24.72 26.79
C PRO A 454 20.32 25.43 25.47
N LEU A 455 21.04 24.76 24.56
CA LEU A 455 21.36 25.29 23.24
C LEU A 455 20.15 25.17 22.30
N MET A 456 19.47 24.03 22.32
CA MET A 456 18.27 23.79 21.52
C MET A 456 17.14 24.75 21.88
N GLU A 457 16.88 25.06 23.17
CA GLU A 457 15.86 26.05 23.56
C GLU A 457 16.11 27.44 22.93
N LYS A 458 17.38 27.81 22.70
CA LYS A 458 17.74 29.07 22.03
C LYS A 458 17.56 29.01 20.51
N LEU A 459 17.82 27.87 19.88
CA LEU A 459 17.82 27.72 18.43
C LEU A 459 16.44 27.38 17.84
N LEU A 460 15.62 26.59 18.55
CA LEU A 460 14.32 26.11 18.07
C LEU A 460 13.37 27.22 17.59
N PRO A 461 13.27 28.41 18.22
CA PRO A 461 12.39 29.49 17.75
C PRO A 461 12.66 29.97 16.31
N ALA A 462 13.85 29.72 15.76
CA ALA A 462 14.15 30.02 14.36
C ALA A 462 13.33 29.19 13.37
N LEU A 463 12.83 28.02 13.79
CA LEU A 463 12.08 27.07 12.97
C LEU A 463 10.57 27.35 12.91
N LYS A 464 10.10 28.46 13.50
CA LYS A 464 8.67 28.77 13.61
C LYS A 464 7.89 28.75 12.29
N LEU A 465 8.55 29.11 11.19
CA LEU A 465 7.93 29.16 9.86
C LEU A 465 7.70 27.78 9.25
N SER A 466 8.40 26.74 9.73
CA SER A 466 8.25 25.36 9.25
C SER A 466 6.88 24.75 9.58
N LEU A 467 6.15 25.35 10.52
CA LEU A 467 4.73 25.04 10.76
C LEU A 467 3.85 25.34 9.54
N HIS A 468 4.24 26.30 8.71
CA HIS A 468 3.53 26.74 7.51
C HIS A 468 4.20 26.23 6.22
N ASP A 469 5.03 25.20 6.31
CA ASP A 469 5.67 24.60 5.14
C ASP A 469 4.64 24.19 4.09
N THR A 470 4.94 24.35 2.80
CA THR A 470 4.02 23.97 1.71
C THR A 470 3.75 22.48 1.70
N SER A 471 4.73 21.67 2.09
CA SER A 471 4.65 20.21 2.10
C SER A 471 4.05 19.68 3.41
N GLU A 472 2.98 18.89 3.31
CA GLU A 472 2.33 18.29 4.47
C GLU A 472 3.28 17.39 5.28
N LYS A 473 4.12 16.59 4.61
CA LYS A 473 5.08 15.71 5.30
C LYS A 473 6.06 16.48 6.19
N VAL A 474 6.46 17.68 5.77
CA VAL A 474 7.35 18.54 6.53
C VAL A 474 6.62 19.09 7.75
N ARG A 475 5.37 19.56 7.58
CA ARG A 475 4.54 20.00 8.71
C ARG A 475 4.29 18.87 9.72
N VAL A 476 4.06 17.64 9.25
CA VAL A 476 3.95 16.45 10.12
C VAL A 476 5.23 16.26 10.95
N ALA A 477 6.39 16.20 10.31
CA ALA A 477 7.67 16.00 10.99
C ALA A 477 7.98 17.13 11.98
N PHE A 478 7.65 18.37 11.62
CA PHE A 478 7.83 19.52 12.50
C PHE A 478 6.92 19.47 13.74
N VAL A 479 5.63 19.10 13.60
CA VAL A 479 4.74 18.94 14.75
C VAL A 479 5.18 17.76 15.62
N ASP A 480 5.70 16.68 15.03
CA ASP A 480 6.29 15.56 15.77
C ASP A 480 7.53 16.00 16.58
N LEU A 481 8.36 16.90 16.04
CA LEU A 481 9.44 17.55 16.80
C LEU A 481 8.90 18.38 17.97
N LEU A 482 7.82 19.17 17.78
CA LEU A 482 7.18 19.92 18.87
C LEU A 482 6.64 19.00 19.97
N LEU A 483 6.06 17.85 19.60
CA LEU A 483 5.63 16.81 20.54
C LEU A 483 6.81 16.23 21.30
N LYS A 484 7.93 15.94 20.62
CA LYS A 484 9.17 15.48 21.26
C LYS A 484 9.70 16.51 22.26
N ILE A 485 9.76 17.78 21.88
CA ILE A 485 10.16 18.91 22.75
C ILE A 485 9.30 18.95 24.02
N LYS A 486 7.97 18.83 23.88
CA LYS A 486 7.02 18.77 25.02
C LYS A 486 7.29 17.56 25.91
N ALA A 487 7.54 16.38 25.32
CA ALA A 487 7.75 15.13 26.05
C ALA A 487 9.05 15.13 26.87
N VAL A 488 10.17 15.57 26.28
CA VAL A 488 11.47 15.62 26.97
C VAL A 488 11.68 16.89 27.80
N ARG A 489 10.71 17.82 27.76
CA ARG A 489 10.75 19.13 28.45
C ARG A 489 11.96 19.99 28.06
N ALA A 490 12.43 19.86 26.82
CA ALA A 490 13.61 20.60 26.33
C ALA A 490 13.33 22.10 26.17
N ALA A 491 12.10 22.47 25.81
CA ALA A 491 11.64 23.84 25.69
C ALA A 491 10.12 23.91 25.83
N LYS A 492 9.58 25.12 26.03
CA LYS A 492 8.13 25.36 25.92
C LYS A 492 7.76 25.46 24.45
N PHE A 493 6.95 24.53 23.93
CA PHE A 493 6.60 24.50 22.50
C PHE A 493 5.95 25.81 22.01
N TRP A 494 5.22 26.52 22.88
CA TRP A 494 4.61 27.80 22.55
C TRP A 494 5.59 28.98 22.42
N LYS A 495 6.84 28.80 22.89
CA LYS A 495 7.95 29.73 22.58
C LYS A 495 8.56 29.47 21.20
N VAL A 496 8.37 28.25 20.66
CA VAL A 496 8.82 27.90 19.31
C VAL A 496 7.77 28.35 18.29
N CYS A 497 6.52 27.95 18.49
CA CYS A 497 5.39 28.39 17.67
C CYS A 497 4.27 28.96 18.54
N SER A 498 3.81 30.16 18.26
CA SER A 498 2.70 30.80 18.98
C SER A 498 1.42 29.96 18.90
N MET A 499 0.58 30.05 19.93
CA MET A 499 -0.75 29.43 19.95
C MET A 499 -1.59 29.83 18.73
N GLU A 500 -1.55 31.10 18.32
CA GLU A 500 -2.29 31.62 17.17
C GLU A 500 -1.99 30.85 15.88
N HIS A 501 -0.71 30.76 15.48
CA HIS A 501 -0.31 29.98 14.31
C HIS A 501 -0.68 28.49 14.40
N LEU A 502 -0.62 27.88 15.58
CA LEU A 502 -1.04 26.49 15.77
C LEU A 502 -2.55 26.30 15.56
N LEU A 503 -3.37 27.24 16.03
CA LEU A 503 -4.81 27.22 15.82
C LEU A 503 -5.19 27.46 14.36
N VAL A 504 -4.55 28.43 13.68
CA VAL A 504 -4.74 28.66 12.24
C VAL A 504 -4.37 27.41 11.44
N ARG A 505 -3.23 26.77 11.73
CA ARG A 505 -2.89 25.49 11.09
C ARG A 505 -3.90 24.41 11.41
N LEU A 506 -4.34 24.27 12.66
CA LEU A 506 -5.35 23.29 13.03
C LEU A 506 -6.60 23.45 12.15
N GLU A 507 -7.11 24.67 11.99
CA GLU A 507 -8.27 24.97 11.13
C GLU A 507 -8.07 24.57 9.66
N LEU A 508 -6.87 24.78 9.10
CA LEU A 508 -6.61 24.59 7.68
C LEU A 508 -6.09 23.19 7.30
N ASP A 509 -5.38 22.52 8.20
CA ASP A 509 -4.62 21.31 7.85
C ASP A 509 -5.44 20.03 7.63
N SER A 510 -4.81 19.05 7.01
CA SER A 510 -5.34 17.69 6.88
C SER A 510 -5.56 17.02 8.25
N VAL A 511 -6.20 15.85 8.21
CA VAL A 511 -6.40 14.99 9.39
C VAL A 511 -5.06 14.55 10.02
N CYS A 512 -4.03 14.29 9.21
CA CYS A 512 -2.73 13.78 9.66
C CYS A 512 -1.98 14.77 10.54
N VAL A 513 -2.00 16.06 10.17
CA VAL A 513 -1.39 17.14 10.95
C VAL A 513 -2.32 17.56 12.10
N SER A 514 -3.64 17.69 11.83
CA SER A 514 -4.62 18.12 12.83
C SER A 514 -4.59 17.26 14.09
N LYS A 515 -4.57 15.92 13.97
CA LYS A 515 -4.50 15.02 15.14
C LYS A 515 -3.28 15.30 16.02
N ARG A 516 -2.12 15.53 15.41
CA ARG A 516 -0.87 15.82 16.14
C ARG A 516 -0.91 17.18 16.83
N ILE A 517 -1.46 18.20 16.18
CA ILE A 517 -1.67 19.51 16.81
C ILE A 517 -2.66 19.37 17.98
N VAL A 518 -3.72 18.58 17.83
CA VAL A 518 -4.64 18.29 18.95
C VAL A 518 -3.93 17.60 20.10
N ASN A 519 -3.06 16.61 19.87
CA ASN A 519 -2.23 16.00 20.91
C ASN A 519 -1.35 17.05 21.63
N LEU A 520 -0.68 17.91 20.85
CA LEU A 520 0.19 18.95 21.37
C LEU A 520 -0.58 19.91 22.28
N LEU A 521 -1.77 20.31 21.86
CA LEU A 521 -2.64 21.27 22.53
C LEU A 521 -3.60 20.65 23.56
N PHE A 522 -3.68 19.32 23.66
CA PHE A 522 -4.73 18.61 24.40
C PHE A 522 -4.87 19.11 25.84
N THR A 523 -3.76 19.13 26.57
CA THR A 523 -3.69 19.59 27.96
C THR A 523 -3.96 21.08 28.15
N SER A 524 -3.96 21.87 27.07
CA SER A 524 -4.25 23.31 27.13
C SER A 524 -5.75 23.60 27.07
N PHE A 525 -6.51 22.80 26.31
CA PHE A 525 -7.94 23.02 26.07
C PHE A 525 -8.87 21.95 26.65
N LEU A 526 -8.32 20.81 27.10
CA LEU A 526 -9.03 19.81 27.89
C LEU A 526 -8.12 19.25 29.01
N PRO A 527 -7.78 20.07 30.02
CA PRO A 527 -6.92 19.67 31.12
C PRO A 527 -7.67 18.72 32.08
N LEU A 528 -7.56 17.41 31.86
CA LEU A 528 -8.26 16.38 32.65
C LEU A 528 -7.94 16.40 34.16
N THR A 529 -6.88 17.10 34.58
CA THR A 529 -6.51 17.30 35.99
C THR A 529 -7.26 18.45 36.67
N GLN A 530 -8.03 19.24 35.92
CA GLN A 530 -8.81 20.36 36.44
C GLN A 530 -10.32 20.05 36.43
N PRO A 531 -11.14 20.78 37.21
CA PRO A 531 -12.60 20.59 37.24
C PRO A 531 -13.28 20.79 35.89
N GLU A 532 -14.43 20.14 35.66
CA GLU A 532 -15.16 20.20 34.40
C GLU A 532 -15.57 21.63 33.98
N ALA A 533 -15.77 22.53 34.95
CA ALA A 533 -16.07 23.94 34.68
C ALA A 533 -14.94 24.62 33.88
N VAL A 534 -13.69 24.32 34.21
CA VAL A 534 -12.53 24.87 33.49
C VAL A 534 -12.44 24.31 32.08
N TRP A 535 -12.90 23.08 31.83
CA TRP A 535 -12.93 22.52 30.47
C TRP A 535 -13.86 23.34 29.57
N CYS A 536 -15.01 23.75 30.10
CA CYS A 536 -15.96 24.62 29.38
C CYS A 536 -15.38 26.04 29.19
N GLU A 537 -14.68 26.60 30.18
CA GLU A 537 -13.94 27.87 30.05
C GLU A 537 -12.93 27.82 28.89
N ARG A 538 -12.22 26.70 28.77
CA ARG A 538 -11.28 26.49 27.67
C ARG A 538 -11.98 26.28 26.32
N CYS A 539 -13.17 25.67 26.27
CA CYS A 539 -14.00 25.62 25.06
C CYS A 539 -14.32 27.03 24.56
N VAL A 540 -14.81 27.90 25.45
CA VAL A 540 -15.16 29.28 25.09
C VAL A 540 -13.91 30.04 24.65
N SER A 541 -12.79 29.86 25.36
CA SER A 541 -11.52 30.50 25.00
C SER A 541 -11.06 30.12 23.59
N ILE A 542 -11.05 28.83 23.23
CA ILE A 542 -10.62 28.41 21.88
C ILE A 542 -11.61 28.86 20.80
N ILE A 543 -12.92 28.89 21.08
CA ILE A 543 -13.93 29.42 20.17
C ILE A 543 -13.66 30.90 19.87
N GLN A 544 -13.38 31.69 20.91
CA GLN A 544 -13.09 33.13 20.77
C GLN A 544 -11.77 33.38 20.02
N MET A 545 -10.78 32.51 20.19
CA MET A 545 -9.50 32.61 19.48
C MET A 545 -9.62 32.21 18.00
N ASN A 546 -10.22 31.04 17.72
CA ASN A 546 -10.46 30.55 16.37
C ASN A 546 -11.56 29.47 16.37
N PRO A 547 -12.77 29.75 15.86
CA PRO A 547 -13.90 28.82 15.89
C PRO A 547 -13.70 27.58 14.99
N GLY A 548 -13.01 27.71 13.85
CA GLY A 548 -12.71 26.59 12.97
C GLY A 548 -11.74 25.59 13.60
N ALA A 549 -10.71 26.11 14.28
CA ALA A 549 -9.77 25.33 15.07
C ALA A 549 -10.46 24.64 16.25
N ALA A 550 -11.38 25.32 16.95
CA ALA A 550 -12.19 24.72 18.02
C ALA A 550 -12.98 23.50 17.53
N ARG A 551 -13.68 23.63 16.39
CA ARG A 551 -14.42 22.50 15.78
C ARG A 551 -13.50 21.31 15.50
N LYS A 552 -12.31 21.53 14.92
CA LYS A 552 -11.35 20.46 14.65
C LYS A 552 -10.70 19.89 15.91
N PHE A 553 -10.40 20.72 16.91
CA PHE A 553 -9.85 20.28 18.19
C PHE A 553 -10.78 19.26 18.85
N TYR A 554 -12.03 19.64 19.07
CA TYR A 554 -13.01 18.78 19.73
C TYR A 554 -13.48 17.61 18.87
N ARG A 555 -13.38 17.70 17.54
CA ARG A 555 -13.59 16.55 16.64
C ARG A 555 -12.60 15.41 16.90
N TYR A 556 -11.35 15.72 17.24
CA TYR A 556 -10.29 14.71 17.47
C TYR A 556 -9.93 14.51 18.94
N ALA A 557 -10.51 15.30 19.87
CA ALA A 557 -10.23 15.20 21.30
C ALA A 557 -10.47 13.79 21.87
N TYR A 558 -11.48 13.06 21.36
CA TYR A 558 -11.79 11.69 21.78
C TYR A 558 -10.63 10.69 21.62
N MET A 559 -9.63 10.99 20.79
CA MET A 559 -8.45 10.13 20.60
C MET A 559 -7.52 10.13 21.82
N TYR A 560 -7.65 11.13 22.70
CA TYR A 560 -6.72 11.36 23.82
C TYR A 560 -7.43 11.31 25.19
N THR A 561 -8.71 10.93 25.23
CA THR A 561 -9.47 10.80 26.48
C THR A 561 -10.57 9.73 26.36
N ALA A 562 -11.02 9.22 27.51
CA ALA A 562 -12.17 8.34 27.58
C ALA A 562 -13.47 9.04 27.10
N PRO A 563 -14.40 8.31 26.46
CA PRO A 563 -15.70 8.84 26.04
C PRO A 563 -16.51 9.47 27.18
N THR A 564 -16.35 8.98 28.41
CA THR A 564 -17.01 9.51 29.61
C THR A 564 -16.65 10.97 29.89
N ASN A 565 -15.40 11.38 29.65
CA ASN A 565 -14.98 12.78 29.80
C ASN A 565 -15.58 13.67 28.71
N ILE A 566 -15.79 13.14 27.50
CA ILE A 566 -16.48 13.85 26.43
C ILE A 566 -17.96 14.08 26.81
N VAL A 567 -18.65 13.08 27.36
CA VAL A 567 -20.01 13.23 27.88
C VAL A 567 -20.07 14.27 28.99
N LYS A 568 -19.14 14.23 29.94
CA LYS A 568 -19.03 15.25 31.02
C LYS A 568 -18.87 16.66 30.46
N LEU A 569 -18.02 16.84 29.45
CA LEU A 569 -17.83 18.12 28.77
C LEU A 569 -19.13 18.59 28.11
N MET A 570 -19.81 17.71 27.37
CA MET A 570 -21.11 18.01 26.75
C MET A 570 -22.13 18.47 27.79
N LEU A 571 -22.23 17.77 28.93
CA LEU A 571 -23.13 18.13 30.02
C LEU A 571 -22.76 19.48 30.66
N MET A 572 -21.48 19.82 30.71
CA MET A 572 -21.03 21.12 31.20
C MET A 572 -21.36 22.26 30.23
N ILE A 573 -21.17 22.06 28.92
CA ILE A 573 -21.61 23.01 27.89
C ILE A 573 -23.13 23.22 27.99
N ARG A 574 -23.91 22.15 28.19
CA ARG A 574 -25.36 22.24 28.43
C ARG A 574 -25.71 23.07 29.67
N LYS A 575 -24.98 22.90 30.78
CA LYS A 575 -25.16 23.71 32.00
C LYS A 575 -24.89 25.19 31.71
N CYS A 576 -23.80 25.49 31.01
CA CYS A 576 -23.43 26.85 30.59
C CYS A 576 -24.54 27.51 29.74
N LEU A 577 -25.06 26.80 28.72
CA LEU A 577 -26.15 27.28 27.88
C LEU A 577 -27.43 27.54 28.70
N ASN A 578 -27.79 26.64 29.61
CA ASN A 578 -28.96 26.82 30.48
C ASN A 578 -28.83 28.05 31.39
N ALA A 579 -27.66 28.27 31.98
CA ALA A 579 -27.41 29.45 32.82
C ALA A 579 -27.57 30.76 32.03
N CYS A 580 -27.12 30.79 30.76
CA CYS A 580 -27.31 31.94 29.88
C CYS A 580 -28.79 32.23 29.62
N ILE A 581 -29.61 31.19 29.40
CA ILE A 581 -31.06 31.32 29.19
C ILE A 581 -31.75 31.84 30.46
N GLN A 582 -31.43 31.28 31.63
CA GLN A 582 -32.06 31.65 32.90
C GLN A 582 -31.87 33.14 33.23
N ARG A 583 -30.69 33.72 32.97
CA ARG A 583 -30.47 35.17 33.16
C ARG A 583 -31.27 36.06 32.22
N THR A 584 -31.74 35.54 31.10
CA THR A 584 -32.60 36.31 30.19
C THR A 584 -34.04 36.34 30.69
N ALA A 585 -34.43 35.39 31.56
CA ALA A 585 -35.76 35.27 32.15
C ALA A 585 -35.89 35.99 33.51
N GLU A 586 -34.80 36.17 34.25
CA GLU A 586 -34.78 36.91 35.52
C GLU A 586 -34.69 38.43 35.27
N ASN A 587 -35.76 39.16 35.61
CA ASN A 587 -35.68 40.62 35.80
C ASN A 587 -34.65 40.93 36.90
N PRO A 588 -33.92 42.07 36.85
CA PRO A 588 -32.83 42.36 37.80
C PRO A 588 -33.22 42.53 39.27
N ASP A 589 -34.51 42.46 39.64
CA ASP A 589 -35.03 42.96 40.92
C ASP A 589 -35.44 41.90 41.96
N GLU A 590 -35.23 40.60 41.73
CA GLU A 590 -35.44 39.60 42.80
C GLU A 590 -34.19 38.75 43.03
N SER A 591 -33.21 39.34 43.72
CA SER A 591 -32.23 38.55 44.47
C SER A 591 -32.93 37.94 45.69
N VAL A 592 -33.03 36.61 45.80
CA VAL A 592 -32.76 35.84 47.04
C VAL A 592 -32.75 34.32 46.74
N CYS A 593 -31.62 33.69 47.09
CA CYS A 593 -31.35 32.28 47.40
C CYS A 593 -31.63 31.16 46.37
N SER A 594 -30.55 30.68 45.72
CA SER A 594 -30.07 29.30 45.96
C SER A 594 -28.57 29.12 45.63
N ASN A 595 -27.82 28.57 46.60
CA ASN A 595 -26.49 27.94 46.57
C ASN A 595 -25.38 28.50 45.63
N LYS A 596 -24.63 29.50 46.13
CA LYS A 596 -23.44 30.13 45.52
C LYS A 596 -22.10 29.41 45.81
N GLU A 597 -21.98 28.11 45.59
CA GLU A 597 -20.67 27.43 45.79
C GLU A 597 -20.08 26.76 44.56
N ASN A 598 -20.68 26.89 43.36
CA ASN A 598 -20.09 26.36 42.12
C ASN A 598 -20.45 27.21 40.88
N ASN A 599 -20.52 28.54 41.00
CA ASN A 599 -20.69 29.39 39.82
C ASN A 599 -19.37 29.39 39.03
N SER A 600 -19.40 28.84 37.82
CA SER A 600 -18.26 28.92 36.90
C SER A 600 -18.05 30.37 36.46
N VAL A 601 -16.82 30.84 36.21
CA VAL A 601 -16.58 32.26 35.86
C VAL A 601 -17.28 32.64 34.53
N LEU A 602 -17.53 31.65 33.67
CA LEU A 602 -18.31 31.81 32.43
C LEU A 602 -19.75 32.20 32.67
N GLU A 603 -20.32 31.78 33.80
CA GLU A 603 -21.66 32.15 34.17
C GLU A 603 -21.73 33.68 34.20
N ASP A 604 -20.85 34.39 34.89
CA ASP A 604 -21.00 35.86 34.99
C ASP A 604 -20.64 36.66 33.72
N VAL A 605 -20.08 36.03 32.67
CA VAL A 605 -19.53 36.72 31.47
C VAL A 605 -20.33 36.48 30.18
N LEU A 606 -20.92 35.30 29.99
CA LEU A 606 -21.64 34.97 28.74
C LEU A 606 -23.15 35.21 28.85
N THR A 607 -23.76 35.68 27.76
CA THR A 607 -25.21 35.87 27.65
C THR A 607 -25.75 35.30 26.34
N VAL A 608 -27.08 35.12 26.23
CA VAL A 608 -27.74 34.69 24.99
C VAL A 608 -27.45 35.63 23.80
N LYS A 609 -27.04 36.88 24.08
CA LYS A 609 -26.68 37.87 23.06
C LYS A 609 -25.36 37.55 22.34
N ASP A 610 -24.51 36.70 22.89
CA ASP A 610 -23.25 36.25 22.28
C ASP A 610 -23.50 35.17 21.21
N THR A 611 -24.33 35.49 20.20
CA THR A 611 -24.90 34.54 19.22
C THR A 611 -23.84 33.69 18.53
N SER A 612 -22.68 34.26 18.20
CA SER A 612 -21.58 33.54 17.56
C SER A 612 -20.93 32.48 18.47
N VAL A 613 -20.79 32.76 19.77
CA VAL A 613 -20.25 31.83 20.76
C VAL A 613 -21.29 30.75 21.08
N MET A 614 -22.55 31.13 21.24
CA MET A 614 -23.65 30.20 21.49
C MET A 614 -23.82 29.20 20.35
N ALA A 615 -23.85 29.67 19.10
CA ALA A 615 -23.87 28.81 17.92
C ALA A 615 -22.66 27.85 17.88
N SER A 616 -21.46 28.35 18.22
CA SER A 616 -20.25 27.51 18.26
C SER A 616 -20.32 26.43 19.34
N LEU A 617 -20.85 26.74 20.53
CA LEU A 617 -21.04 25.77 21.61
C LEU A 617 -22.06 24.69 21.22
N LEU A 618 -23.16 25.07 20.55
CA LEU A 618 -24.15 24.13 20.03
C LEU A 618 -23.55 23.21 18.95
N GLU A 619 -22.73 23.75 18.05
CA GLU A 619 -22.00 22.94 17.07
C GLU A 619 -21.00 21.99 17.73
N LEU A 620 -20.28 22.43 18.76
CA LEU A 620 -19.38 21.57 19.53
C LEU A 620 -20.14 20.41 20.19
N LEU A 621 -21.35 20.63 20.70
CA LEU A 621 -22.18 19.53 21.23
C LEU A 621 -22.44 18.46 20.17
N VAL A 622 -22.80 18.86 18.94
CA VAL A 622 -23.01 17.94 17.82
C VAL A 622 -21.72 17.20 17.46
N ILE A 623 -20.58 17.91 17.38
CA ILE A 623 -19.27 17.33 17.07
C ILE A 623 -18.84 16.32 18.13
N LEU A 624 -18.93 16.69 19.40
CA LEU A 624 -18.56 15.85 20.53
C LEU A 624 -19.44 14.59 20.55
N TRP A 625 -20.77 14.74 20.41
CA TRP A 625 -21.68 13.60 20.36
C TRP A 625 -21.32 12.63 19.23
N LYS A 626 -21.13 13.13 18.01
CA LYS A 626 -20.74 12.30 16.85
C LYS A 626 -19.41 11.61 17.08
N SER A 627 -18.44 12.27 17.72
CA SER A 627 -17.10 11.70 17.96
C SER A 627 -17.12 10.45 18.85
N ILE A 628 -18.11 10.33 19.75
CA ILE A 628 -18.27 9.20 20.67
C ILE A 628 -19.51 8.35 20.39
N GLN A 629 -20.23 8.57 19.28
CA GLN A 629 -21.52 7.93 19.00
C GLN A 629 -21.44 6.39 19.06
N LYS A 630 -20.41 5.80 18.44
CA LYS A 630 -20.19 4.34 18.50
C LYS A 630 -19.96 3.85 19.93
N SER A 631 -19.16 4.57 20.71
CA SER A 631 -18.89 4.23 22.11
C SER A 631 -20.12 4.41 23.01
N LEU A 632 -20.97 5.40 22.72
CA LEU A 632 -22.25 5.60 23.40
C LEU A 632 -23.25 4.48 23.08
N GLN A 633 -23.33 4.04 21.81
CA GLN A 633 -24.21 2.93 21.41
C GLN A 633 -23.86 1.62 22.13
N LEU A 634 -22.60 1.40 22.49
CA LEU A 634 -22.15 0.26 23.29
C LEU A 634 -22.50 0.36 24.78
N ASN A 635 -22.87 1.56 25.29
CA ASN A 635 -23.24 1.79 26.68
C ASN A 635 -24.66 2.39 26.76
N GLN A 636 -25.66 1.50 26.85
CA GLN A 636 -27.07 1.89 26.83
C GLN A 636 -27.47 2.84 27.96
N GLU A 637 -26.92 2.67 29.17
CA GLU A 637 -27.21 3.55 30.31
C GLU A 637 -26.71 4.97 30.06
N ALA A 638 -25.45 5.12 29.62
CA ALA A 638 -24.87 6.42 29.31
C ALA A 638 -25.59 7.09 28.13
N LEU A 639 -25.98 6.31 27.11
CA LEU A 639 -26.77 6.80 25.98
C LEU A 639 -28.14 7.30 26.43
N HIS A 640 -28.86 6.52 27.24
CA HIS A 640 -30.18 6.89 27.76
C HIS A 640 -30.11 8.16 28.63
N TYR A 641 -29.15 8.20 29.56
CA TYR A 641 -28.93 9.36 30.43
C TYR A 641 -28.61 10.63 29.62
N THR A 642 -27.67 10.54 28.67
CA THR A 642 -27.27 11.68 27.84
C THR A 642 -28.45 12.14 26.97
N THR A 643 -29.16 11.20 26.34
CA THR A 643 -30.36 11.47 25.53
C THR A 643 -31.42 12.23 26.32
N ALA A 644 -31.78 11.75 27.52
CA ALA A 644 -32.79 12.41 28.36
C ALA A 644 -32.39 13.85 28.72
N LYS A 645 -31.11 14.10 29.04
CA LYS A 645 -30.61 15.44 29.41
C LYS A 645 -30.64 16.44 28.26
N PHE A 646 -30.40 16.01 27.02
CA PHE A 646 -30.44 16.90 25.85
C PHE A 646 -31.83 17.03 25.23
N ALA A 647 -32.65 15.96 25.24
CA ALA A 647 -34.04 16.02 24.80
C ALA A 647 -34.87 17.01 25.63
N SER A 648 -34.67 17.03 26.95
CA SER A 648 -35.40 17.93 27.86
C SER A 648 -35.15 19.43 27.62
N VAL A 649 -33.99 19.81 27.07
CA VAL A 649 -33.64 21.23 26.85
C VAL A 649 -33.86 21.68 25.40
N LEU A 650 -33.96 20.75 24.46
CA LEU A 650 -34.05 21.05 23.03
C LEU A 650 -35.23 21.98 22.66
N PRO A 651 -36.47 21.81 23.18
CA PRO A 651 -37.57 22.71 22.85
C PRO A 651 -37.29 24.16 23.26
N GLU A 652 -36.69 24.35 24.43
CA GLU A 652 -36.34 25.67 24.94
C GLU A 652 -35.18 26.29 24.14
N TYR A 653 -34.20 25.48 23.73
CA TYR A 653 -33.10 25.95 22.89
C TYR A 653 -33.60 26.40 21.51
N LEU A 654 -34.51 25.64 20.88
CA LEU A 654 -35.14 26.02 19.60
C LEU A 654 -35.99 27.29 19.72
N ARG A 655 -36.51 27.60 20.91
CA ARG A 655 -37.27 28.82 21.19
C ARG A 655 -36.36 30.03 21.34
N VAL A 656 -35.24 29.88 22.04
CA VAL A 656 -34.34 30.98 22.41
C VAL A 656 -33.29 31.28 21.33
N PHE A 657 -32.65 30.25 20.77
CA PHE A 657 -31.57 30.42 19.78
C PHE A 657 -32.13 30.32 18.35
N GLN A 658 -32.63 31.45 17.84
CA GLN A 658 -33.31 31.51 16.54
C GLN A 658 -32.40 31.93 15.37
N ASP A 659 -31.13 32.25 15.62
CA ASP A 659 -30.20 32.55 14.53
C ASP A 659 -29.97 31.31 13.64
N GLU A 660 -29.67 31.54 12.36
CA GLU A 660 -29.55 30.48 11.34
C GLU A 660 -28.53 29.40 11.74
N ARG A 661 -27.39 29.81 12.31
CA ARG A 661 -26.29 28.93 12.68
C ARG A 661 -26.65 28.06 13.88
N SER A 662 -27.25 28.64 14.91
CA SER A 662 -27.75 27.90 16.07
C SER A 662 -28.90 26.98 15.69
N THR A 663 -29.85 27.44 14.87
CA THR A 663 -30.97 26.62 14.39
C THR A 663 -30.46 25.39 13.65
N ALA A 664 -29.49 25.56 12.75
CA ALA A 664 -28.86 24.45 12.03
C ALA A 664 -28.17 23.46 12.98
N ALA A 665 -27.44 23.96 13.99
CA ALA A 665 -26.80 23.11 15.00
C ALA A 665 -27.83 22.35 15.85
N LEU A 666 -28.94 22.97 16.21
CA LEU A 666 -30.03 22.36 16.98
C LEU A 666 -30.80 21.31 16.18
N ILE A 667 -31.05 21.54 14.88
CA ILE A 667 -31.63 20.53 13.99
C ILE A 667 -30.70 19.31 13.90
N ARG A 668 -29.38 19.52 13.74
CA ARG A 668 -28.38 18.44 13.74
C ARG A 668 -28.25 17.75 15.10
N LEU A 669 -28.47 18.45 16.22
CA LEU A 669 -28.51 17.84 17.54
C LEU A 669 -29.79 16.98 17.68
N ALA A 670 -30.93 17.47 17.22
CA ALA A 670 -32.20 16.76 17.21
C ALA A 670 -32.12 15.46 16.39
N SER A 671 -31.37 15.46 15.28
CA SER A 671 -31.17 14.28 14.45
C SER A 671 -30.33 13.18 15.12
N LEU A 672 -29.60 13.50 16.20
CA LEU A 672 -28.82 12.54 16.98
C LEU A 672 -29.62 11.93 18.14
N LEU A 673 -30.79 12.49 18.45
CA LEU A 673 -31.69 11.99 19.47
C LEU A 673 -32.67 10.97 18.86
N PRO A 674 -33.09 9.95 19.62
CA PRO A 674 -34.19 9.10 19.21
C PRO A 674 -35.45 9.93 18.94
N VAL A 675 -36.15 9.61 17.86
CA VAL A 675 -37.38 10.30 17.45
C VAL A 675 -38.44 10.33 18.56
N SER A 676 -38.49 9.30 19.41
CA SER A 676 -39.40 9.20 20.56
C SER A 676 -39.13 10.26 21.63
N ALA A 677 -37.92 10.83 21.68
CA ALA A 677 -37.55 11.88 22.61
C ALA A 677 -37.95 13.29 22.13
N VAL A 678 -38.33 13.45 20.86
CA VAL A 678 -38.63 14.76 20.22
C VAL A 678 -39.93 14.78 19.39
N PRO A 679 -41.07 14.28 19.91
CA PRO A 679 -42.30 14.07 19.13
C PRO A 679 -42.92 15.37 18.57
N ALA A 680 -42.93 16.46 19.35
CA ALA A 680 -43.46 17.74 18.90
C ALA A 680 -42.62 18.35 17.76
N PHE A 681 -41.29 18.19 17.84
CA PHE A 681 -40.38 18.66 16.80
C PHE A 681 -40.50 17.81 15.54
N ARG A 682 -40.63 16.48 15.66
CA ARG A 682 -40.93 15.59 14.52
C ARG A 682 -42.17 16.06 13.75
N SER A 683 -43.28 16.30 14.44
CA SER A 683 -44.53 16.77 13.81
C SER A 683 -44.34 18.13 13.11
N LYS A 684 -43.57 19.04 13.71
CA LYS A 684 -43.22 20.33 13.10
C LYS A 684 -42.39 20.15 11.81
N VAL A 685 -41.37 19.29 11.83
CA VAL A 685 -40.54 18.98 10.65
C VAL A 685 -41.38 18.39 9.52
N SER A 686 -42.23 17.40 9.81
CA SER A 686 -43.11 16.79 8.81
C SER A 686 -44.12 17.78 8.24
N ALA A 687 -44.71 18.66 9.07
CA ALA A 687 -45.61 19.71 8.61
C ALA A 687 -44.89 20.75 7.75
N GLN A 688 -43.64 21.11 8.09
CA GLN A 688 -42.85 22.07 7.34
C GLN A 688 -42.49 21.52 5.95
N LEU A 689 -42.02 20.27 5.84
CA LEU A 689 -41.69 19.64 4.56
C LEU A 689 -42.90 19.53 3.60
N LYS A 690 -44.12 19.41 4.14
CA LYS A 690 -45.37 19.40 3.34
C LYS A 690 -45.81 20.79 2.87
N ARG A 691 -45.49 21.85 3.62
CA ARG A 691 -45.93 23.23 3.36
C ARG A 691 -45.03 24.02 2.41
N LEU A 692 -43.84 23.51 2.11
CA LEU A 692 -42.91 24.20 1.21
C LEU A 692 -43.48 24.28 -0.21
N ASP A 693 -43.08 25.31 -0.93
CA ASP A 693 -43.46 25.54 -2.32
C ASP A 693 -42.39 24.98 -3.27
N SER A 694 -42.80 24.59 -4.48
CA SER A 694 -41.88 24.17 -5.54
C SER A 694 -40.86 25.27 -5.83
N GLY A 695 -39.57 24.93 -5.96
CA GLY A 695 -38.49 25.90 -6.13
C GLY A 695 -37.92 26.47 -4.82
N SER A 696 -38.33 25.95 -3.66
CA SER A 696 -37.71 26.28 -2.37
C SER A 696 -36.20 25.97 -2.37
N PRO A 697 -35.33 26.82 -1.79
CA PRO A 697 -33.89 26.57 -1.82
C PRO A 697 -33.50 25.39 -0.92
N VAL A 698 -32.44 24.66 -1.32
CA VAL A 698 -31.88 23.50 -0.62
C VAL A 698 -31.58 23.77 0.86
N SER A 699 -31.23 25.01 1.23
CA SER A 699 -30.96 25.41 2.61
C SER A 699 -32.16 25.24 3.55
N VAL A 700 -33.39 25.28 3.02
CA VAL A 700 -34.64 25.24 3.80
C VAL A 700 -35.08 23.80 4.09
N TYR A 701 -35.00 22.90 3.11
CA TYR A 701 -35.41 21.49 3.28
C TYR A 701 -34.25 20.54 3.60
N GLY A 702 -33.02 20.85 3.17
CA GLY A 702 -31.90 19.91 3.25
C GLY A 702 -31.54 19.49 4.68
N GLN A 703 -31.58 20.43 5.63
CA GLN A 703 -31.33 20.13 7.05
C GLN A 703 -32.47 19.32 7.68
N LEU A 704 -33.71 19.53 7.22
CA LEU A 704 -34.88 18.79 7.67
C LEU A 704 -34.84 17.35 7.15
N ILE A 705 -34.46 17.14 5.88
CA ILE A 705 -34.25 15.81 5.30
C ILE A 705 -33.12 15.08 6.04
N GLU A 706 -31.97 15.73 6.26
CA GLU A 706 -30.88 15.15 7.07
C GLU A 706 -31.37 14.73 8.47
N CYS A 707 -32.25 15.53 9.08
CA CYS A 707 -32.84 15.22 10.38
C CYS A 707 -33.76 13.98 10.33
N VAL A 708 -34.61 13.88 9.31
CA VAL A 708 -35.49 12.72 9.09
C VAL A 708 -34.68 11.45 8.80
N CYS A 709 -33.60 11.55 8.02
CA CYS A 709 -32.65 10.46 7.80
C CYS A 709 -32.02 9.99 9.12
N GLY A 710 -31.59 10.93 9.97
CA GLY A 710 -31.04 10.62 11.30
C GLY A 710 -32.01 9.87 12.22
N TRP A 711 -33.32 10.09 12.05
CA TRP A 711 -34.36 9.36 12.77
C TRP A 711 -34.72 7.99 12.18
N GLY A 712 -34.26 7.67 10.97
CA GLY A 712 -34.68 6.45 10.25
C GLY A 712 -36.13 6.50 9.76
N HIS A 713 -36.72 7.68 9.62
CA HIS A 713 -38.12 7.89 9.23
C HIS A 713 -38.27 8.40 7.78
N LEU A 714 -37.31 8.05 6.93
CA LEU A 714 -37.24 8.53 5.55
C LEU A 714 -38.43 8.08 4.70
N SER A 715 -39.04 6.94 5.02
CA SER A 715 -40.22 6.41 4.33
C SER A 715 -41.32 7.47 4.19
N ASN A 716 -41.59 8.26 5.23
CA ASN A 716 -42.66 9.28 5.19
C ASN A 716 -42.41 10.39 4.15
N VAL A 717 -41.13 10.69 3.85
CA VAL A 717 -40.75 11.68 2.83
C VAL A 717 -40.83 11.05 1.44
N LEU A 718 -40.45 9.77 1.31
CA LEU A 718 -40.61 9.02 0.07
C LEU A 718 -42.08 8.81 -0.28
N ASP A 719 -42.92 8.43 0.68
CA ASP A 719 -44.37 8.26 0.51
C ASP A 719 -45.03 9.55 0.03
N LEU A 720 -44.56 10.70 0.54
CA LEU A 720 -45.02 12.02 0.10
C LEU A 720 -44.61 12.31 -1.35
N ALA A 721 -43.36 12.00 -1.73
CA ALA A 721 -42.88 12.15 -3.10
C ALA A 721 -43.62 11.20 -4.07
N VAL A 722 -43.84 9.94 -3.67
CA VAL A 722 -44.63 8.95 -4.43
C VAL A 722 -46.04 9.48 -4.67
N HIS A 723 -46.73 9.92 -3.61
CA HIS A 723 -48.08 10.46 -3.72
C HIS A 723 -48.14 11.66 -4.69
N TRP A 724 -47.22 12.62 -4.57
CA TRP A 724 -47.16 13.77 -5.47
C TRP A 724 -46.86 13.39 -6.93
N LEU A 725 -46.02 12.39 -7.17
CA LEU A 725 -45.71 11.91 -8.51
C LEU A 725 -46.87 11.13 -9.14
N THR A 726 -47.52 10.26 -8.38
CA THR A 726 -48.63 9.45 -8.87
C THR A 726 -49.86 10.29 -9.19
N GLU A 727 -50.25 11.23 -8.33
CA GLU A 727 -51.42 12.11 -8.57
C GLU A 727 -51.19 13.12 -9.70
N ALA A 728 -49.93 13.52 -9.95
CA ALA A 728 -49.59 14.44 -11.04
C ALA A 728 -49.48 13.74 -12.42
N THR A 729 -49.53 12.41 -12.49
CA THR A 729 -49.33 11.67 -13.74
C THR A 729 -50.59 11.78 -14.63
N PRO A 730 -50.51 12.30 -15.88
CA PRO A 730 -51.67 12.53 -16.74
C PRO A 730 -52.33 11.26 -17.29
N ILE A 731 -51.59 10.14 -17.32
CA ILE A 731 -52.04 8.86 -17.86
C ILE A 731 -52.70 8.06 -16.74
N LYS A 732 -54.04 8.10 -16.66
CA LYS A 732 -54.77 7.12 -15.85
C LYS A 732 -54.64 5.77 -16.54
N MET A 733 -53.84 4.86 -15.97
CA MET A 733 -53.85 3.46 -16.40
C MET A 733 -55.28 2.92 -16.28
N VAL A 734 -55.88 2.58 -17.42
CA VAL A 734 -57.19 1.97 -17.50
C VAL A 734 -57.09 0.59 -16.85
N ASP A 735 -57.64 0.47 -15.66
CA ASP A 735 -58.23 -0.77 -15.16
C ASP A 735 -59.63 -0.44 -14.65
N GLU A 736 -60.60 -0.37 -15.58
CA GLU A 736 -62.05 -0.30 -15.28
C GLU A 736 -62.59 -1.65 -14.78
N SER A 737 -61.83 -2.40 -13.97
CA SER A 737 -62.26 -3.71 -13.50
C SER A 737 -62.07 -3.97 -12.01
N MET A 738 -62.13 -2.95 -11.14
CA MET A 738 -62.51 -3.14 -9.71
C MET A 738 -63.07 -1.84 -9.11
N GLN A 739 -64.16 -1.31 -9.66
CA GLN A 739 -65.06 -0.45 -8.86
C GLN A 739 -66.02 -1.35 -8.09
N ASP A 740 -65.61 -1.80 -6.90
CA ASP A 740 -66.57 -1.98 -5.81
C ASP A 740 -65.86 -2.05 -4.45
N SER A 741 -65.84 -0.92 -3.74
CA SER A 741 -66.14 -0.86 -2.31
C SER A 741 -66.15 0.59 -1.84
N ARG A 742 -67.36 1.06 -1.55
CA ARG A 742 -67.66 2.32 -0.85
C ARG A 742 -66.68 2.58 0.30
N ARG A 743 -65.87 3.64 0.19
CA ARG A 743 -65.32 4.36 1.35
C ARG A 743 -65.89 5.77 1.35
N VAL A 744 -66.50 6.10 2.47
CA VAL A 744 -67.11 7.39 2.78
C VAL A 744 -66.07 8.49 2.61
N GLN A 745 -66.33 9.41 1.70
CA GLN A 745 -65.53 10.60 1.44
C GLN A 745 -65.69 11.55 2.64
N PHE A 746 -64.62 11.69 3.42
CA PHE A 746 -64.44 12.88 4.27
C PHE A 746 -63.69 13.89 3.42
N ASP A 747 -64.22 15.11 3.31
CA ASP A 747 -63.54 16.26 2.71
C ASP A 747 -62.28 16.60 3.53
N GLU A 748 -61.16 15.93 3.24
CA GLU A 748 -59.83 16.49 3.52
C GLU A 748 -59.52 17.54 2.45
N PRO A 749 -58.99 18.71 2.83
CA PRO A 749 -58.68 19.76 1.87
C PRO A 749 -57.67 19.21 0.85
N GLU A 750 -57.97 19.39 -0.45
CA GLU A 750 -57.14 18.95 -1.59
C GLU A 750 -55.66 19.17 -1.27
N VAL A 751 -54.92 18.07 -1.08
CA VAL A 751 -53.47 18.14 -0.89
C VAL A 751 -52.89 18.66 -2.20
N GLU A 752 -52.40 19.90 -2.15
CA GLU A 752 -51.71 20.51 -3.29
C GLU A 752 -50.61 19.56 -3.78
N VAL A 753 -50.74 19.09 -5.03
CA VAL A 753 -49.86 18.10 -5.64
C VAL A 753 -48.58 18.83 -6.10
N LYS A 754 -47.42 18.45 -5.54
CA LYS A 754 -46.13 19.14 -5.78
C LYS A 754 -45.07 18.19 -6.35
N PRO A 755 -45.19 17.74 -7.62
CA PRO A 755 -44.27 16.75 -8.19
C PRO A 755 -42.83 17.26 -8.26
N GLU A 756 -42.62 18.53 -8.65
CA GLU A 756 -41.29 19.15 -8.70
C GLU A 756 -40.57 19.16 -7.34
N LEU A 757 -41.28 19.48 -6.26
CA LEU A 757 -40.72 19.46 -4.91
C LEU A 757 -40.38 18.02 -4.46
N GLY A 758 -41.19 17.04 -4.87
CA GLY A 758 -40.89 15.62 -4.66
C GLY A 758 -39.60 15.20 -5.34
N LEU A 759 -39.40 15.60 -6.61
CA LEU A 759 -38.16 15.36 -7.36
C LEU A 759 -36.96 16.07 -6.74
N ASP A 760 -37.11 17.31 -6.26
CA ASP A 760 -36.06 18.07 -5.56
C ASP A 760 -35.58 17.34 -4.29
N TYR A 761 -36.52 16.77 -3.52
CA TYR A 761 -36.18 15.97 -2.34
C TYR A 761 -35.41 14.72 -2.72
N LEU A 762 -35.88 13.98 -3.74
CA LEU A 762 -35.23 12.76 -4.24
C LEU A 762 -33.81 13.05 -4.74
N GLU A 763 -33.64 14.10 -5.53
CA GLU A 763 -32.34 14.54 -6.06
C GLU A 763 -31.36 14.90 -4.94
N TYR A 764 -31.82 15.68 -3.94
CA TYR A 764 -31.00 16.01 -2.77
C TYR A 764 -30.55 14.76 -2.01
N MET A 765 -31.47 13.80 -1.84
CA MET A 765 -31.18 12.56 -1.12
C MET A 765 -30.16 11.69 -1.85
N LEU A 766 -30.25 11.56 -3.17
CA LEU A 766 -29.34 10.75 -3.98
C LEU A 766 -27.97 11.42 -4.20
N LEU A 767 -27.89 12.75 -4.18
CA LEU A 767 -26.64 13.48 -4.41
C LEU A 767 -25.65 13.40 -3.23
N ARG A 768 -26.13 13.31 -1.98
CA ARG A 768 -25.27 13.33 -0.78
C ARG A 768 -25.05 11.92 -0.21
N PRO A 769 -23.80 11.53 0.13
CA PRO A 769 -23.50 10.18 0.61
C PRO A 769 -24.36 9.72 1.80
N HIS A 770 -24.45 10.51 2.87
CA HIS A 770 -25.17 10.11 4.09
C HIS A 770 -26.68 9.93 3.90
N THR A 771 -27.32 10.78 3.09
CA THR A 771 -28.76 10.66 2.81
C THR A 771 -29.01 9.54 1.81
N ARG A 772 -28.12 9.35 0.83
CA ARG A 772 -28.18 8.24 -0.11
C ARG A 772 -28.06 6.90 0.62
N ASP A 773 -27.12 6.77 1.54
CA ASP A 773 -26.98 5.58 2.39
C ASP A 773 -28.27 5.31 3.20
N SER A 774 -28.99 6.37 3.59
CA SER A 774 -30.26 6.25 4.30
C SER A 774 -31.39 5.75 3.37
N VAL A 775 -31.50 6.26 2.13
CA VAL A 775 -32.43 5.73 1.10
C VAL A 775 -32.11 4.28 0.82
N LEU A 776 -30.83 4.00 0.58
CA LEU A 776 -30.31 2.68 0.28
C LEU A 776 -30.39 1.75 1.49
N SER A 777 -30.60 2.20 2.72
CA SER A 777 -30.81 1.30 3.87
C SER A 777 -32.19 0.62 3.87
N LEU A 778 -33.16 1.16 3.11
CA LEU A 778 -34.51 0.59 2.98
C LEU A 778 -34.51 -0.71 2.18
N SER A 779 -35.53 -1.55 2.39
CA SER A 779 -35.72 -2.75 1.57
C SER A 779 -36.20 -2.40 0.16
N VAL A 780 -35.97 -3.30 -0.81
CA VAL A 780 -36.46 -3.10 -2.18
C VAL A 780 -37.98 -2.94 -2.17
N ASP A 781 -38.72 -3.73 -1.38
CA ASP A 781 -40.18 -3.62 -1.25
C ASP A 781 -40.65 -2.23 -0.81
N GLN A 782 -39.89 -1.55 0.07
CA GLN A 782 -40.19 -0.19 0.50
C GLN A 782 -39.89 0.86 -0.57
N LEU A 783 -39.00 0.55 -1.52
CA LEU A 783 -38.63 1.43 -2.62
C LEU A 783 -39.44 1.14 -3.90
N THR A 784 -40.07 -0.02 -4.03
CA THR A 784 -40.90 -0.40 -5.18
C THR A 784 -41.93 0.67 -5.54
N PRO A 785 -42.72 1.25 -4.60
CA PRO A 785 -43.68 2.31 -4.95
C PRO A 785 -43.03 3.53 -5.62
N LEU A 786 -41.83 3.90 -5.18
CA LEU A 786 -41.05 5.00 -5.77
C LEU A 786 -40.51 4.66 -7.15
N ILE A 787 -39.97 3.44 -7.31
CA ILE A 787 -39.47 2.96 -8.60
C ILE A 787 -40.63 2.94 -9.61
N THR A 788 -41.78 2.39 -9.24
CA THR A 788 -42.98 2.33 -10.09
C THR A 788 -43.51 3.74 -10.40
N ALA A 789 -43.61 4.62 -9.41
CA ALA A 789 -44.07 5.99 -9.62
C ALA A 789 -43.17 6.75 -10.60
N LEU A 790 -41.84 6.65 -10.48
CA LEU A 790 -40.90 7.29 -11.40
C LEU A 790 -40.93 6.62 -12.80
N ALA A 791 -41.06 5.30 -12.88
CA ALA A 791 -41.13 4.57 -14.14
C ALA A 791 -42.38 4.91 -14.96
N ALA A 792 -43.51 5.19 -14.32
CA ALA A 792 -44.77 5.55 -15.00
C ALA A 792 -44.65 6.82 -15.88
N TRP A 793 -43.73 7.74 -15.53
CA TRP A 793 -43.47 8.95 -16.32
C TRP A 793 -42.79 8.67 -17.67
N LYS A 794 -42.26 7.46 -17.90
CA LYS A 794 -41.74 7.05 -19.22
C LYS A 794 -42.83 7.08 -20.30
N GLU A 795 -44.05 6.65 -19.97
CA GLU A 795 -45.16 6.68 -20.93
C GLU A 795 -45.59 8.12 -21.24
N VAL A 796 -45.53 9.03 -20.25
CA VAL A 796 -45.81 10.46 -20.45
C VAL A 796 -44.80 11.09 -21.42
N LEU A 797 -43.51 10.71 -21.33
CA LEU A 797 -42.50 11.13 -22.29
C LEU A 797 -42.79 10.62 -23.70
N TYR A 798 -43.24 9.37 -23.83
CA TYR A 798 -43.61 8.82 -25.14
C TYR A 798 -44.84 9.51 -25.74
N SER A 799 -45.91 9.74 -24.96
CA SER A 799 -47.09 10.48 -25.41
C SER A 799 -46.74 11.91 -25.84
N SER A 800 -45.83 12.57 -25.10
CA SER A 800 -45.32 13.91 -25.47
C SER A 800 -44.61 13.90 -26.82
N LEU A 801 -43.93 12.81 -27.17
CA LEU A 801 -43.27 12.63 -28.48
C LEU A 801 -44.26 12.28 -29.59
N SER A 802 -45.25 11.42 -29.35
CA SER A 802 -46.14 10.89 -30.39
C SER A 802 -47.34 11.76 -30.71
N GLU A 803 -47.95 12.41 -29.71
CA GLU A 803 -49.25 13.11 -29.83
C GLU A 803 -49.13 14.64 -29.76
N GLY A 804 -48.04 15.19 -29.21
CA GLY A 804 -47.75 16.63 -29.22
C GLY A 804 -48.64 17.51 -28.32
N GLU A 805 -49.59 16.94 -27.56
CA GLU A 805 -50.58 17.68 -26.77
C GLU A 805 -50.24 17.86 -25.26
N VAL A 806 -49.00 17.59 -24.84
CA VAL A 806 -48.58 17.70 -23.43
C VAL A 806 -47.91 19.05 -23.14
N SER A 807 -48.25 19.68 -22.00
CA SER A 807 -47.64 20.94 -21.56
C SER A 807 -46.13 20.80 -21.32
N GLU A 808 -45.35 21.80 -21.74
CA GLU A 808 -43.87 21.86 -21.58
C GLU A 808 -43.44 21.62 -20.12
N ALA A 809 -44.19 22.12 -19.14
CA ALA A 809 -43.91 21.91 -17.73
C ALA A 809 -44.03 20.43 -17.32
N VAL A 810 -45.03 19.70 -17.85
CA VAL A 810 -45.24 18.28 -17.58
C VAL A 810 -44.17 17.42 -18.25
N THR A 811 -43.76 17.80 -19.47
CA THR A 811 -42.65 17.16 -20.19
C THR A 811 -41.33 17.32 -19.43
N GLU A 812 -41.07 18.49 -18.85
CA GLU A 812 -39.86 18.71 -18.03
C GLU A 812 -39.88 17.86 -16.74
N THR A 813 -41.03 17.80 -16.05
CA THR A 813 -41.22 16.90 -14.89
C THR A 813 -40.94 15.45 -15.28
N ALA A 814 -41.45 15.00 -16.43
CA ALA A 814 -41.29 13.65 -16.93
C ALA A 814 -39.82 13.31 -17.26
N LEU A 815 -39.07 14.26 -17.82
CA LEU A 815 -37.63 14.12 -18.09
C LEU A 815 -36.83 13.98 -16.79
N ARG A 816 -37.10 14.83 -15.80
CA ARG A 816 -36.47 14.75 -14.47
C ARG A 816 -36.80 13.43 -13.77
N ALA A 817 -38.05 12.97 -13.83
CA ALA A 817 -38.48 11.69 -13.27
C ALA A 817 -37.78 10.50 -13.94
N PHE A 818 -37.64 10.49 -15.27
CA PHE A 818 -36.90 9.46 -16.00
C PHE A 818 -35.41 9.43 -15.61
N GLY A 819 -34.77 10.59 -15.50
CA GLY A 819 -33.37 10.69 -15.06
C GLY A 819 -33.16 10.24 -13.61
N LEU A 820 -34.10 10.53 -12.71
CA LEU A 820 -34.04 10.06 -11.32
C LEU A 820 -34.33 8.57 -11.19
N HIS A 821 -35.26 8.02 -11.99
CA HIS A 821 -35.54 6.59 -12.07
C HIS A 821 -34.26 5.81 -12.40
N THR A 822 -33.60 6.18 -13.49
CA THR A 822 -32.40 5.49 -13.98
C THR A 822 -31.22 5.63 -13.01
N ARG A 823 -30.97 6.81 -12.45
CA ARG A 823 -29.94 7.03 -11.41
C ARG A 823 -30.21 6.23 -10.12
N LEU A 824 -31.46 6.16 -9.68
CA LEU A 824 -31.85 5.33 -8.53
C LEU A 824 -31.57 3.86 -8.81
N THR A 825 -31.90 3.37 -10.01
CA THR A 825 -31.62 2.00 -10.45
C THR A 825 -30.12 1.68 -10.43
N VAL A 826 -29.25 2.60 -10.87
CA VAL A 826 -27.78 2.44 -10.76
C VAL A 826 -27.34 2.33 -9.29
N HIS A 827 -27.87 3.18 -8.41
CA HIS A 827 -27.56 3.10 -6.98
C HIS A 827 -28.06 1.80 -6.33
N LEU A 828 -29.19 1.26 -6.78
CA LEU A 828 -29.70 -0.03 -6.33
C LEU A 828 -28.84 -1.19 -6.84
N GLN A 829 -28.38 -1.15 -8.09
CA GLN A 829 -27.42 -2.13 -8.61
C GLN A 829 -26.12 -2.10 -7.81
N HIS A 830 -25.62 -0.92 -7.46
CA HIS A 830 -24.42 -0.79 -6.62
C HIS A 830 -24.56 -1.46 -5.26
N LYS A 831 -25.74 -1.36 -4.63
CA LYS A 831 -26.01 -1.99 -3.34
C LYS A 831 -26.26 -3.50 -3.46
N HIS A 832 -26.90 -3.94 -4.53
CA HIS A 832 -27.35 -5.31 -4.74
C HIS A 832 -26.62 -5.96 -5.92
N GLN A 833 -25.29 -6.00 -5.86
CA GLN A 833 -24.41 -6.46 -6.97
C GLN A 833 -24.63 -7.92 -7.37
N GLU A 834 -25.19 -8.75 -6.49
CA GLU A 834 -25.42 -10.19 -6.74
C GLU A 834 -26.58 -10.45 -7.73
N GLY A 835 -27.42 -9.45 -8.03
CA GLY A 835 -28.56 -9.58 -8.94
C GLY A 835 -28.41 -8.77 -10.23
N ARG A 836 -28.94 -9.30 -11.34
CA ARG A 836 -29.06 -8.58 -12.62
C ARG A 836 -30.37 -7.83 -12.83
N SER A 837 -31.31 -7.89 -11.87
CA SER A 837 -32.65 -7.29 -12.05
C SER A 837 -32.61 -5.78 -12.34
N PHE A 838 -31.67 -5.04 -11.75
CA PHE A 838 -31.56 -3.60 -12.00
C PHE A 838 -30.76 -3.28 -13.26
N LEU A 839 -29.76 -4.09 -13.64
CA LEU A 839 -29.13 -4.01 -14.96
C LEU A 839 -30.13 -4.28 -16.08
N ASN A 840 -30.95 -5.32 -15.95
CA ASN A 840 -32.01 -5.63 -16.90
C ASN A 840 -33.01 -4.47 -17.03
N ALA A 841 -33.36 -3.79 -15.93
CA ALA A 841 -34.24 -2.61 -15.99
C ALA A 841 -33.59 -1.40 -16.71
N LEU A 842 -32.26 -1.28 -16.67
CA LEU A 842 -31.51 -0.31 -17.48
C LEU A 842 -31.47 -0.74 -18.94
N GLU A 843 -31.24 -2.02 -19.23
CA GLU A 843 -31.31 -2.61 -20.58
C GLU A 843 -32.70 -2.42 -21.22
N GLU A 844 -33.78 -2.67 -20.48
CA GLU A 844 -35.16 -2.37 -20.91
C GLU A 844 -35.37 -0.88 -21.22
N SER A 845 -34.68 0.01 -20.49
CA SER A 845 -34.71 1.45 -20.77
C SER A 845 -33.94 1.80 -22.04
N MET A 846 -32.80 1.12 -22.32
CA MET A 846 -32.04 1.25 -23.57
C MET A 846 -32.88 0.77 -24.75
N ASP A 847 -33.50 -0.40 -24.63
CA ASP A 847 -34.43 -0.99 -25.61
C ASP A 847 -35.61 -0.07 -25.92
N TRP A 848 -36.18 0.56 -24.90
CA TRP A 848 -37.26 1.53 -25.06
C TRP A 848 -36.77 2.77 -25.82
N VAL A 849 -35.60 3.32 -25.48
CA VAL A 849 -35.01 4.45 -26.22
C VAL A 849 -34.77 4.07 -27.68
N GLU A 850 -34.22 2.89 -27.94
CA GLU A 850 -33.98 2.38 -29.29
C GLU A 850 -35.27 2.27 -30.10
N LYS A 851 -36.28 1.59 -29.57
CA LYS A 851 -37.50 1.24 -30.30
C LYS A 851 -38.50 2.39 -30.41
N ARG A 852 -38.56 3.27 -29.40
CA ARG A 852 -39.61 4.30 -29.27
C ARG A 852 -39.11 5.73 -29.46
N VAL A 853 -37.86 6.03 -29.15
CA VAL A 853 -37.33 7.41 -29.16
C VAL A 853 -36.44 7.67 -30.38
N LEU A 854 -35.53 6.75 -30.73
CA LEU A 854 -34.64 6.91 -31.89
C LEU A 854 -35.37 7.15 -33.22
N PRO A 855 -36.56 6.60 -33.52
CA PRO A 855 -37.27 6.89 -34.77
C PRO A 855 -37.50 8.38 -35.03
N PHE A 856 -37.61 9.20 -33.98
CA PHE A 856 -37.77 10.66 -34.09
C PHE A 856 -36.46 11.41 -34.41
N LEU A 857 -35.30 10.74 -34.29
CA LEU A 857 -34.00 11.25 -34.71
C LEU A 857 -33.61 10.83 -36.15
N VAL A 858 -34.47 10.13 -36.90
CA VAL A 858 -34.13 9.49 -38.20
C VAL A 858 -34.59 10.24 -39.46
N ALA A 859 -35.42 11.29 -39.40
CA ALA A 859 -36.26 11.69 -40.54
C ALA A 859 -35.55 12.04 -41.89
N PRO A 860 -35.94 11.32 -42.97
CA PRO A 860 -36.47 12.00 -44.16
C PRO A 860 -37.87 11.44 -44.52
N GLY A 861 -38.93 12.26 -44.39
CA GLY A 861 -40.24 11.88 -44.95
C GLY A 861 -41.47 12.63 -44.45
N ASP A 862 -41.62 12.85 -43.14
CA ASP A 862 -42.79 13.52 -42.54
C ASP A 862 -42.38 14.56 -41.49
N SER A 863 -43.24 15.55 -41.28
CA SER A 863 -43.00 16.77 -40.49
C SER A 863 -42.81 16.49 -38.98
N VAL A 864 -41.59 16.14 -38.55
CA VAL A 864 -41.19 16.15 -37.13
C VAL A 864 -40.93 17.59 -36.69
N SER A 865 -41.55 18.03 -35.60
CA SER A 865 -41.35 19.37 -35.04
C SER A 865 -40.00 19.51 -34.34
N GLU A 866 -39.49 20.74 -34.25
CA GLU A 866 -38.24 21.05 -33.54
C GLU A 866 -38.33 20.68 -32.04
N GLN A 867 -39.52 20.79 -31.44
CA GLN A 867 -39.79 20.38 -30.06
C GLN A 867 -39.64 18.88 -29.85
N GLN A 868 -40.19 18.06 -30.76
CA GLN A 868 -40.03 16.60 -30.71
C GLN A 868 -38.56 16.20 -30.88
N LEU A 869 -37.84 16.83 -31.80
CA LEU A 869 -36.41 16.56 -32.01
C LEU A 869 -35.56 16.92 -30.79
N SER A 870 -35.82 18.08 -30.16
CA SER A 870 -35.17 18.50 -28.92
C SER A 870 -35.46 17.52 -27.77
N LEU A 871 -36.72 17.11 -27.61
CA LEU A 871 -37.13 16.16 -26.57
C LEU A 871 -36.48 14.78 -26.77
N SER A 872 -36.50 14.22 -27.99
CA SER A 872 -35.87 12.94 -28.31
C SER A 872 -34.37 12.97 -28.03
N ARG A 873 -33.69 14.06 -28.40
CA ARG A 873 -32.27 14.26 -28.09
C ARG A 873 -32.02 14.20 -26.58
N ARG A 874 -32.77 14.97 -25.78
CA ARG A 874 -32.60 15.01 -24.32
C ARG A 874 -32.82 13.64 -23.67
N ILE A 875 -33.80 12.86 -24.14
CA ILE A 875 -34.07 11.51 -23.62
C ILE A 875 -32.89 10.57 -23.93
N VAL A 876 -32.37 10.61 -25.15
CA VAL A 876 -31.20 9.81 -25.56
C VAL A 876 -29.96 10.21 -24.75
N GLU A 877 -29.69 11.50 -24.57
CA GLU A 877 -28.58 12.00 -23.76
C GLU A 877 -28.67 11.52 -22.31
N ILE A 878 -29.85 11.59 -21.66
CA ILE A 878 -30.04 11.07 -20.29
C ILE A 878 -29.70 9.58 -20.21
N CYS A 879 -30.17 8.79 -21.18
CA CYS A 879 -29.88 7.35 -21.23
C CYS A 879 -28.37 7.08 -21.37
N LEU A 880 -27.70 7.76 -22.31
CA LEU A 880 -26.27 7.60 -22.54
C LEU A 880 -25.41 8.05 -21.33
N TYR A 881 -25.79 9.12 -20.63
CA TYR A 881 -25.12 9.54 -19.41
C TYR A 881 -25.25 8.52 -18.29
N VAL A 882 -26.42 7.90 -18.13
CA VAL A 882 -26.62 6.82 -17.14
C VAL A 882 -25.75 5.61 -17.50
N CYS A 883 -25.73 5.18 -18.76
CA CYS A 883 -24.88 4.09 -19.22
C CYS A 883 -23.41 4.40 -18.91
N LYS A 884 -22.97 5.63 -19.24
CA LYS A 884 -21.61 6.10 -18.97
C LYS A 884 -21.29 6.03 -17.47
N ASP A 885 -22.14 6.61 -16.64
CA ASP A 885 -21.91 6.65 -15.19
C ASP A 885 -21.89 5.23 -14.60
N THR A 886 -22.72 4.31 -15.12
CA THR A 886 -22.78 2.89 -14.69
C THR A 886 -21.48 2.15 -15.00
N VAL A 887 -20.93 2.34 -16.20
CA VAL A 887 -19.65 1.76 -16.62
C VAL A 887 -18.49 2.39 -15.86
N GLN A 888 -18.51 3.71 -15.66
CA GLN A 888 -17.47 4.44 -14.92
C GLN A 888 -17.32 3.96 -13.47
N VAL A 889 -18.40 3.50 -12.84
CA VAL A 889 -18.35 2.91 -11.49
C VAL A 889 -18.19 1.38 -11.49
N SER A 890 -17.87 0.78 -12.65
CA SER A 890 -17.66 -0.65 -12.89
C SER A 890 -18.82 -1.52 -12.37
N LEU A 891 -20.05 -1.12 -12.70
CA LEU A 891 -21.27 -1.89 -12.38
C LEU A 891 -21.85 -2.66 -13.57
N GLY A 892 -21.41 -2.36 -14.79
CA GLY A 892 -21.81 -3.08 -15.99
C GLY A 892 -21.06 -4.41 -16.12
N ASP A 893 -21.77 -5.48 -16.50
CA ASP A 893 -21.13 -6.72 -16.94
C ASP A 893 -20.89 -6.73 -18.46
N SER A 894 -20.34 -7.81 -19.00
CA SER A 894 -20.04 -7.91 -20.43
C SER A 894 -21.28 -7.73 -21.30
N ASP A 895 -22.41 -8.30 -20.90
CA ASP A 895 -23.66 -8.24 -21.65
C ASP A 895 -24.23 -6.83 -21.65
N PHE A 896 -24.17 -6.14 -20.51
CA PHE A 896 -24.56 -4.73 -20.41
C PHE A 896 -23.69 -3.85 -21.31
N ASN A 897 -22.37 -4.05 -21.28
CA ASN A 897 -21.43 -3.30 -22.12
C ASN A 897 -21.68 -3.54 -23.62
N ASP A 898 -22.04 -4.76 -24.03
CA ASP A 898 -22.43 -5.07 -25.40
C ASP A 898 -23.72 -4.34 -25.82
N HIS A 899 -24.74 -4.29 -24.95
CA HIS A 899 -25.97 -3.50 -25.20
C HIS A 899 -25.68 -2.01 -25.31
N VAL A 900 -24.78 -1.47 -24.47
CA VAL A 900 -24.34 -0.07 -24.51
C VAL A 900 -23.65 0.27 -25.84
N LEU A 901 -22.78 -0.61 -26.33
CA LEU A 901 -22.10 -0.44 -27.62
C LEU A 901 -23.08 -0.56 -28.81
N GLN A 902 -24.08 -1.45 -28.70
CA GLN A 902 -25.16 -1.60 -29.67
C GLN A 902 -26.02 -0.33 -29.76
N LEU A 903 -26.51 0.19 -28.62
CA LEU A 903 -27.25 1.44 -28.55
C LEU A 903 -26.43 2.60 -29.15
N SER A 904 -25.15 2.70 -28.78
CA SER A 904 -24.23 3.72 -29.31
C SER A 904 -24.14 3.67 -30.84
N SER A 905 -24.11 2.47 -31.42
CA SER A 905 -24.11 2.25 -32.86
C SER A 905 -25.43 2.70 -33.51
N TYR A 906 -26.58 2.36 -32.92
CA TYR A 906 -27.88 2.79 -33.44
C TYR A 906 -28.08 4.31 -33.37
N VAL A 907 -27.60 4.96 -32.30
CA VAL A 907 -27.63 6.43 -32.20
C VAL A 907 -26.84 7.04 -33.35
N LEU A 908 -25.61 6.57 -33.64
CA LEU A 908 -24.79 7.11 -34.73
C LEU A 908 -25.36 6.86 -36.13
N LEU A 909 -26.15 5.80 -36.31
CA LEU A 909 -26.81 5.49 -37.58
C LEU A 909 -28.04 6.37 -37.84
N SER A 910 -28.61 6.99 -36.80
CA SER A 910 -29.74 7.92 -36.97
C SER A 910 -29.31 9.24 -37.62
N GLU A 911 -30.18 9.84 -38.44
CA GLU A 911 -29.84 11.05 -39.20
C GLU A 911 -29.44 12.23 -38.30
N LYS A 912 -30.12 12.44 -37.18
CA LYS A 912 -29.85 13.55 -36.26
C LYS A 912 -29.08 13.11 -35.01
N GLY A 913 -28.62 11.85 -34.96
CA GLY A 913 -27.85 11.29 -33.85
C GLY A 913 -26.45 11.88 -33.66
N TYR A 914 -25.92 12.60 -34.66
CA TYR A 914 -24.63 13.31 -34.53
C TYR A 914 -24.63 14.30 -33.35
N MET A 915 -25.80 14.82 -32.94
CA MET A 915 -25.92 15.71 -31.79
C MET A 915 -25.46 15.06 -30.48
N CYS A 916 -25.45 13.72 -30.40
CA CYS A 916 -25.03 12.96 -29.22
C CYS A 916 -23.54 12.57 -29.21
N VAL A 917 -22.76 12.93 -30.25
CA VAL A 917 -21.34 12.54 -30.39
C VAL A 917 -20.47 12.89 -29.17
N PRO A 918 -20.59 14.08 -28.53
CA PRO A 918 -19.79 14.37 -27.33
C PRO A 918 -20.04 13.39 -26.18
N VAL A 919 -21.30 12.98 -25.98
CA VAL A 919 -21.68 12.01 -24.94
C VAL A 919 -21.22 10.60 -25.32
N LEU A 920 -21.36 10.22 -26.58
CA LEU A 920 -20.90 8.93 -27.09
C LEU A 920 -19.38 8.77 -26.98
N LEU A 921 -18.59 9.80 -27.30
CA LEU A 921 -17.13 9.79 -27.11
C LEU A 921 -16.76 9.62 -25.63
N SER A 922 -17.49 10.29 -24.74
CA SER A 922 -17.29 10.15 -23.29
C SER A 922 -17.63 8.74 -22.81
N LEU A 923 -18.72 8.16 -23.30
CA LEU A 923 -19.14 6.79 -23.00
C LEU A 923 -18.13 5.75 -23.50
N LEU A 924 -17.68 5.86 -24.75
CA LEU A 924 -16.66 4.97 -25.31
C LEU A 924 -15.35 5.04 -24.53
N SER A 925 -15.02 6.21 -23.96
CA SER A 925 -13.85 6.36 -23.09
C SER A 925 -13.98 5.51 -21.83
N GLU A 926 -15.13 5.54 -21.17
CA GLU A 926 -15.35 4.75 -19.95
C GLU A 926 -15.40 3.24 -20.26
N VAL A 927 -16.05 2.82 -21.36
CA VAL A 927 -16.08 1.40 -21.76
C VAL A 927 -14.67 0.89 -22.10
N ALA A 928 -13.87 1.67 -22.84
CA ALA A 928 -12.48 1.29 -23.14
C ALA A 928 -11.62 1.17 -21.88
N GLN A 929 -11.83 2.05 -20.90
CA GLN A 929 -11.12 2.03 -19.62
C GLN A 929 -11.55 0.82 -18.75
N ASP A 930 -12.83 0.50 -18.73
CA ASP A 930 -13.40 -0.62 -17.97
C ASP A 930 -12.89 -1.97 -18.51
N CYS A 931 -12.86 -2.16 -19.84
CA CYS A 931 -12.30 -3.35 -20.47
C CYS A 931 -10.86 -3.67 -20.00
N VAL A 932 -10.02 -2.65 -19.81
CA VAL A 932 -8.61 -2.84 -19.37
C VAL A 932 -8.46 -3.00 -17.86
N SER A 933 -9.45 -2.58 -17.09
CA SER A 933 -9.41 -2.63 -15.63
C SER A 933 -9.82 -4.00 -15.08
N HIS A 934 -10.56 -4.79 -15.88
CA HIS A 934 -11.04 -6.14 -15.56
C HIS A 934 -10.14 -7.29 -16.06
N ASP A 935 -8.86 -7.01 -16.37
CA ASP A 935 -7.82 -8.01 -16.72
C ASP A 935 -7.55 -8.98 -15.55
N ALA A 936 -8.42 -9.98 -15.39
CA ALA A 936 -8.20 -11.19 -14.62
C ALA A 936 -8.10 -12.38 -15.58
N GLU A 937 -7.08 -13.20 -15.35
CA GLU A 937 -6.63 -14.35 -16.16
C GLU A 937 -7.77 -15.09 -16.92
N GLY A 938 -7.80 -14.99 -18.26
CA GLY A 938 -8.48 -15.97 -19.12
C GLY A 938 -9.45 -15.49 -20.23
N GLN A 939 -9.62 -14.19 -20.51
CA GLN A 939 -10.60 -13.69 -21.51
C GLN A 939 -10.02 -12.75 -22.60
N GLU A 940 -8.81 -13.03 -23.10
CA GLU A 940 -8.15 -12.19 -24.15
C GLU A 940 -8.97 -12.07 -25.45
N GLU A 941 -9.66 -13.13 -25.87
CA GLU A 941 -10.44 -13.11 -27.12
C GLU A 941 -11.64 -12.15 -27.04
N GLN A 942 -12.40 -12.17 -25.93
CA GLN A 942 -13.57 -11.30 -25.75
C GLN A 942 -13.16 -9.83 -25.62
N LEU A 943 -12.07 -9.56 -24.91
CA LEU A 943 -11.46 -8.23 -24.82
C LEU A 943 -11.08 -7.68 -26.21
N SER A 944 -10.47 -8.52 -27.06
CA SER A 944 -10.10 -8.13 -28.42
C SER A 944 -11.31 -7.77 -29.30
N VAL A 945 -12.46 -8.46 -29.09
CA VAL A 945 -13.71 -8.21 -29.81
C VAL A 945 -14.30 -6.87 -29.39
N SER A 946 -14.43 -6.60 -28.09
CA SER A 946 -14.98 -5.34 -27.58
C SER A 946 -14.13 -4.14 -27.99
N LEU A 947 -12.79 -4.23 -27.89
CA LEU A 947 -11.89 -3.16 -28.35
C LEU A 947 -12.02 -2.90 -29.87
N ARG A 948 -12.22 -3.94 -30.68
CA ARG A 948 -12.47 -3.79 -32.12
C ARG A 948 -13.81 -3.10 -32.40
N ILE A 949 -14.86 -3.44 -31.63
CA ILE A 949 -16.16 -2.76 -31.74
C ILE A 949 -16.02 -1.27 -31.41
N ILE A 950 -15.31 -0.93 -30.33
CA ILE A 950 -15.03 0.47 -29.94
C ILE A 950 -14.30 1.21 -31.07
N ALA A 951 -13.25 0.61 -31.65
CA ALA A 951 -12.51 1.20 -32.76
C ALA A 951 -13.42 1.45 -33.98
N ASN A 952 -14.31 0.51 -34.33
CA ASN A 952 -15.26 0.65 -35.43
C ASN A 952 -16.29 1.75 -35.18
N ILE A 953 -16.84 1.84 -33.95
CA ILE A 953 -17.77 2.91 -33.57
C ILE A 953 -17.07 4.26 -33.64
N PHE A 954 -15.82 4.36 -33.15
CA PHE A 954 -15.04 5.59 -33.24
C PHE A 954 -14.76 6.02 -34.69
N GLN A 955 -14.41 5.07 -35.57
CA GLN A 955 -14.30 5.35 -37.01
C GLN A 955 -15.61 5.91 -37.56
N LYS A 956 -16.76 5.35 -37.13
CA LYS A 956 -18.07 5.86 -37.52
C LYS A 956 -18.33 7.28 -37.02
N VAL A 957 -17.89 7.63 -35.80
CA VAL A 957 -17.95 9.00 -35.27
C VAL A 957 -17.22 9.97 -36.22
N LEU A 958 -16.00 9.64 -36.65
CA LEU A 958 -15.24 10.47 -37.58
C LEU A 958 -15.96 10.63 -38.94
N GLU A 959 -16.54 9.55 -39.47
CA GLU A 959 -17.34 9.60 -40.69
C GLU A 959 -18.58 10.50 -40.55
N VAL A 960 -19.28 10.42 -39.43
CA VAL A 960 -20.47 11.24 -39.14
C VAL A 960 -20.07 12.71 -39.04
N MET A 961 -19.00 13.04 -38.31
CA MET A 961 -18.48 14.42 -38.23
C MET A 961 -18.10 14.95 -39.61
N ALA A 962 -17.37 14.16 -40.42
CA ALA A 962 -16.98 14.52 -41.78
C ALA A 962 -18.19 14.63 -42.74
N HIS A 963 -19.23 13.81 -42.55
CA HIS A 963 -20.45 13.90 -43.34
C HIS A 963 -21.24 15.16 -42.98
N ARG A 964 -21.34 15.51 -41.70
CA ARG A 964 -22.06 16.73 -41.25
C ARG A 964 -21.41 17.98 -41.80
N LEU A 965 -20.09 18.12 -41.68
CA LEU A 965 -19.35 19.24 -42.28
C LEU A 965 -19.57 19.40 -43.80
N ARG A 966 -19.92 18.32 -44.52
CA ARG A 966 -20.24 18.36 -45.95
C ARG A 966 -21.70 18.71 -46.22
N LYS A 967 -22.62 18.27 -45.37
CA LYS A 967 -24.07 18.49 -45.52
C LYS A 967 -24.46 19.89 -45.04
N ASP A 968 -23.98 20.29 -43.86
CA ASP A 968 -24.19 21.60 -43.24
C ASP A 968 -22.90 22.05 -42.54
N LYS A 969 -22.30 23.13 -43.04
CA LYS A 969 -20.99 23.60 -42.58
C LYS A 969 -21.07 24.19 -41.16
N GLU A 970 -22.15 24.88 -40.80
CA GLU A 970 -22.29 25.56 -39.51
C GLU A 970 -22.55 24.53 -38.41
N GLU A 971 -23.55 23.66 -38.59
CA GLU A 971 -23.82 22.56 -37.64
C GLU A 971 -22.61 21.61 -37.51
N GLY A 972 -21.91 21.35 -38.61
CA GLY A 972 -20.71 20.52 -38.60
C GLY A 972 -19.54 21.14 -37.82
N GLN A 973 -19.38 22.48 -37.88
CA GLN A 973 -18.36 23.20 -37.10
C GLN A 973 -18.70 23.23 -35.61
N GLU A 974 -19.97 23.45 -35.26
CA GLU A 974 -20.44 23.40 -33.86
C GLU A 974 -20.25 22.01 -33.25
N LEU A 975 -20.55 20.95 -34.01
CA LEU A 975 -20.31 19.56 -33.61
C LEU A 975 -18.83 19.31 -33.30
N CYS A 976 -17.92 19.81 -34.15
CA CYS A 976 -16.50 19.64 -33.94
C CYS A 976 -16.00 20.39 -32.70
N CYS A 977 -16.51 21.61 -32.46
CA CYS A 977 -16.17 22.40 -31.26
C CYS A 977 -16.68 21.75 -29.97
N SER A 978 -17.94 21.31 -29.94
CA SER A 978 -18.56 20.68 -28.77
C SER A 978 -17.97 19.29 -28.43
N SER A 979 -17.39 18.61 -29.42
CA SER A 979 -16.78 17.28 -29.23
C SER A 979 -15.31 17.31 -28.79
N LEU A 980 -14.66 18.49 -28.75
CA LEU A 980 -13.21 18.60 -28.62
C LEU A 980 -12.67 18.02 -27.30
N ASP A 981 -13.32 18.32 -26.17
CA ASP A 981 -12.88 17.81 -24.85
C ASP A 981 -13.15 16.31 -24.71
N ALA A 982 -14.31 15.83 -25.19
CA ALA A 982 -14.65 14.41 -25.17
C ALA A 982 -13.70 13.59 -26.06
N LEU A 983 -13.36 14.12 -27.26
CA LEU A 983 -12.37 13.53 -28.14
C LEU A 983 -11.00 13.47 -27.47
N HIS A 984 -10.55 14.55 -26.83
CA HIS A 984 -9.26 14.55 -26.11
C HIS A 984 -9.21 13.48 -25.01
N ASN A 985 -10.26 13.38 -24.20
CA ASN A 985 -10.32 12.38 -23.13
C ASN A 985 -10.31 10.95 -23.68
N PHE A 986 -11.04 10.69 -24.77
CA PHE A 986 -11.02 9.40 -25.44
C PHE A 986 -9.62 9.01 -25.95
N LEU A 987 -8.88 9.98 -26.52
CA LEU A 987 -7.51 9.74 -26.99
C LEU A 987 -6.53 9.47 -25.84
N LEU A 988 -6.72 10.12 -24.67
CA LEU A 988 -5.91 9.83 -23.48
C LEU A 988 -6.11 8.39 -23.01
N VAL A 989 -7.37 7.93 -22.93
CA VAL A 989 -7.68 6.53 -22.56
C VAL A 989 -7.10 5.58 -23.61
N THR A 990 -7.36 5.84 -24.89
CA THR A 990 -6.86 5.01 -26.00
C THR A 990 -5.34 4.90 -25.98
N GLN A 991 -4.61 5.97 -25.69
CA GLN A 991 -3.16 5.94 -25.55
C GLN A 991 -2.71 4.98 -24.45
N LEU A 992 -3.35 5.01 -23.27
CA LEU A 992 -3.04 4.10 -22.17
C LEU A 992 -3.39 2.64 -22.52
N VAL A 993 -4.49 2.40 -23.24
CA VAL A 993 -4.89 1.06 -23.68
C VAL A 993 -3.97 0.52 -24.79
N SER A 994 -3.49 1.39 -25.69
CA SER A 994 -2.62 1.00 -26.81
C SER A 994 -1.24 0.48 -26.37
N GLU A 995 -0.79 0.82 -25.15
CA GLU A 995 0.42 0.21 -24.56
C GLU A 995 0.21 -1.28 -24.23
N LYS A 996 -1.04 -1.74 -24.15
CA LYS A 996 -1.41 -3.12 -23.79
C LYS A 996 -2.03 -3.93 -24.94
N SER A 997 -2.63 -3.29 -25.95
CA SER A 997 -3.29 -3.97 -27.07
C SER A 997 -3.07 -3.28 -28.41
N GLU A 998 -2.64 -4.05 -29.41
CA GLU A 998 -2.45 -3.58 -30.79
C GLU A 998 -3.77 -3.21 -31.49
N VAL A 999 -4.93 -3.71 -31.06
CA VAL A 999 -6.22 -3.41 -31.71
C VAL A 999 -6.56 -1.92 -31.64
N MET A 1000 -6.15 -1.25 -30.55
CA MET A 1000 -6.43 0.17 -30.33
C MET A 1000 -5.46 1.11 -31.07
N THR A 1001 -4.37 0.61 -31.67
CA THR A 1001 -3.52 1.43 -32.55
C THR A 1001 -4.27 1.87 -33.81
N GLY A 1002 -5.21 1.05 -34.29
CA GLY A 1002 -6.07 1.35 -35.45
C GLY A 1002 -6.92 2.62 -35.30
N ILE A 1003 -7.14 3.10 -34.08
CA ILE A 1003 -7.79 4.39 -33.82
C ILE A 1003 -6.91 5.55 -34.30
N PHE A 1004 -5.60 5.49 -34.03
CA PHE A 1004 -4.65 6.48 -34.52
C PHE A 1004 -4.52 6.42 -36.04
N SER A 1005 -4.58 5.22 -36.65
CA SER A 1005 -4.61 5.08 -38.11
C SER A 1005 -5.85 5.75 -38.73
N SER A 1006 -7.02 5.57 -38.10
CA SER A 1006 -8.27 6.21 -38.52
C SER A 1006 -8.20 7.75 -38.42
N LEU A 1007 -7.53 8.29 -37.40
CA LEU A 1007 -7.30 9.73 -37.25
C LEU A 1007 -6.32 10.27 -38.30
N CYS A 1008 -5.22 9.56 -38.55
CA CYS A 1008 -4.28 9.88 -39.63
C CYS A 1008 -5.01 9.96 -40.96
N ALA A 1009 -5.79 8.93 -41.30
CA ALA A 1009 -6.57 8.90 -42.53
C ALA A 1009 -7.58 10.06 -42.61
N ALA A 1010 -8.33 10.33 -41.54
CA ALA A 1010 -9.32 11.41 -41.50
C ALA A 1010 -8.70 12.78 -41.75
N ILE A 1011 -7.58 13.10 -41.07
CA ILE A 1011 -6.86 14.38 -41.23
C ILE A 1011 -6.28 14.49 -42.64
N ILE A 1012 -5.58 13.45 -43.11
CA ILE A 1012 -4.93 13.47 -44.44
C ILE A 1012 -5.97 13.65 -45.54
N ILE A 1013 -7.10 12.94 -45.48
CA ILE A 1013 -8.19 13.04 -46.46
C ILE A 1013 -8.82 14.45 -46.44
N ASP A 1014 -9.06 15.01 -45.26
CA ASP A 1014 -9.70 16.32 -45.09
C ASP A 1014 -8.82 17.47 -45.61
N ILE A 1015 -7.51 17.46 -45.30
CA ILE A 1015 -6.54 18.41 -45.85
C ILE A 1015 -6.37 18.20 -47.36
N SER A 1016 -6.18 16.96 -47.83
CA SER A 1016 -5.95 16.66 -49.26
C SER A 1016 -7.11 17.11 -50.14
N ARG A 1017 -8.36 16.90 -49.70
CA ARG A 1017 -9.56 17.37 -50.42
C ARG A 1017 -9.65 18.89 -50.48
N THR A 1018 -9.16 19.58 -49.44
CA THR A 1018 -9.12 21.05 -49.44
C THR A 1018 -8.07 21.54 -50.42
N LEU A 1019 -6.88 20.92 -50.43
CA LEU A 1019 -5.81 21.22 -51.38
C LEU A 1019 -6.24 21.02 -52.83
N GLN A 1020 -7.02 19.97 -53.13
CA GLN A 1020 -7.56 19.70 -54.47
C GLN A 1020 -8.61 20.73 -54.95
N LYS A 1021 -9.21 21.51 -54.04
CA LYS A 1021 -10.20 22.55 -54.38
C LYS A 1021 -9.56 23.93 -54.63
N ILE A 1022 -8.27 24.10 -54.36
CA ILE A 1022 -7.56 25.36 -54.56
C ILE A 1022 -7.21 25.48 -56.04
N SER A 1023 -7.88 26.41 -56.74
CA SER A 1023 -7.65 26.67 -58.17
C SER A 1023 -6.63 27.80 -58.43
N ASP A 1024 -6.22 28.53 -57.39
CA ASP A 1024 -5.42 29.76 -57.50
C ASP A 1024 -4.14 29.67 -56.63
N PRO A 1025 -2.91 29.88 -57.18
CA PRO A 1025 -1.65 29.67 -56.46
C PRO A 1025 -1.45 30.59 -55.24
N GLU A 1026 -2.06 31.77 -55.23
CA GLU A 1026 -1.93 32.75 -54.12
C GLU A 1026 -2.63 32.29 -52.82
N ASN A 1027 -3.51 31.28 -52.89
CA ASN A 1027 -4.25 30.75 -51.72
C ASN A 1027 -3.58 29.52 -51.07
N LEU A 1028 -2.42 29.07 -51.57
CA LEU A 1028 -1.72 27.88 -51.07
C LEU A 1028 -0.63 28.27 -50.05
N ALA A 1029 -1.03 28.57 -48.81
CA ALA A 1029 -0.12 28.89 -47.71
C ALA A 1029 0.14 27.68 -46.78
N THR A 1030 1.38 27.55 -46.29
CA THR A 1030 1.72 26.59 -45.23
C THR A 1030 1.03 26.99 -43.93
N PRO A 1031 0.31 26.09 -43.25
CA PRO A 1031 -0.42 26.42 -42.02
C PRO A 1031 0.55 26.71 -40.86
N GLU A 1032 0.29 27.78 -40.11
CA GLU A 1032 1.10 28.15 -38.94
C GLU A 1032 0.46 27.68 -37.63
N THR A 1033 -0.87 27.61 -37.60
CA THR A 1033 -1.69 27.29 -36.45
C THR A 1033 -2.71 26.20 -36.80
N VAL A 1034 -3.27 25.57 -35.77
CA VAL A 1034 -4.29 24.53 -35.95
C VAL A 1034 -5.57 25.09 -36.60
N THR A 1035 -5.84 26.39 -36.46
CA THR A 1035 -7.00 27.07 -37.07
C THR A 1035 -6.86 27.27 -38.58
N ASP A 1036 -5.65 27.12 -39.13
CA ASP A 1036 -5.39 27.21 -40.56
C ASP A 1036 -5.72 25.90 -41.30
N LEU A 1037 -5.98 24.82 -40.56
CA LEU A 1037 -6.44 23.55 -41.10
C LEU A 1037 -7.97 23.55 -41.35
N PRO A 1038 -8.48 22.66 -42.23
CA PRO A 1038 -9.92 22.49 -42.38
C PRO A 1038 -10.58 22.03 -41.07
N PRO A 1039 -11.90 22.26 -40.88
CA PRO A 1039 -12.54 22.18 -39.55
C PRO A 1039 -12.41 20.84 -38.82
N LEU A 1040 -12.46 19.71 -39.53
CA LEU A 1040 -12.31 18.38 -38.93
C LEU A 1040 -10.85 18.16 -38.48
N SER A 1041 -9.91 18.42 -39.39
CA SER A 1041 -8.47 18.34 -39.12
C SER A 1041 -8.05 19.26 -37.97
N SER A 1042 -8.56 20.49 -37.95
CA SER A 1042 -8.32 21.48 -36.91
C SER A 1042 -8.78 20.98 -35.53
N SER A 1043 -9.97 20.39 -35.45
CA SER A 1043 -10.53 19.91 -34.18
C SER A 1043 -9.81 18.66 -33.67
N ILE A 1044 -9.50 17.71 -34.56
CA ILE A 1044 -8.73 16.51 -34.20
C ILE A 1044 -7.31 16.90 -33.75
N MET A 1045 -6.61 17.75 -34.50
CA MET A 1045 -5.27 18.20 -34.13
C MET A 1045 -5.28 18.98 -32.82
N SER A 1046 -6.30 19.81 -32.57
CA SER A 1046 -6.46 20.52 -31.29
C SER A 1046 -6.61 19.55 -30.11
N ALA A 1047 -7.31 18.43 -30.30
CA ALA A 1047 -7.45 17.39 -29.27
C ALA A 1047 -6.14 16.61 -29.05
N ILE A 1048 -5.40 16.28 -30.11
CA ILE A 1048 -4.11 15.55 -30.05
C ILE A 1048 -3.04 16.38 -29.32
N LEU A 1049 -2.91 17.67 -29.66
CA LEU A 1049 -1.83 18.54 -29.17
C LEU A 1049 -1.96 18.96 -27.71
N LYS A 1050 -3.12 18.75 -27.07
CA LYS A 1050 -3.33 18.99 -25.62
C LYS A 1050 -2.45 18.10 -24.74
N SER A 1051 -2.05 16.90 -25.20
CA SER A 1051 -1.22 15.96 -24.44
C SER A 1051 0.02 15.51 -25.22
N PRO A 1052 1.23 15.65 -24.64
CA PRO A 1052 2.45 15.16 -25.28
C PRO A 1052 2.49 13.64 -25.49
N ALA A 1053 1.76 12.85 -24.69
CA ALA A 1053 1.73 11.40 -24.82
C ALA A 1053 0.91 10.96 -26.05
N VAL A 1054 -0.30 11.52 -26.19
CA VAL A 1054 -1.17 11.32 -27.35
C VAL A 1054 -0.49 11.78 -28.64
N THR A 1055 0.20 12.94 -28.59
CA THR A 1055 0.96 13.46 -29.73
C THR A 1055 2.06 12.49 -30.17
N ARG A 1056 2.75 11.81 -29.24
CA ARG A 1056 3.75 10.79 -29.60
C ARG A 1056 3.14 9.59 -30.30
N CYS A 1057 2.04 9.02 -29.77
CA CYS A 1057 1.36 7.89 -30.39
C CYS A 1057 0.89 8.21 -31.82
N PHE A 1058 0.32 9.40 -32.00
CA PHE A 1058 -0.07 9.91 -33.32
C PHE A 1058 1.12 10.03 -34.28
N LEU A 1059 2.26 10.58 -33.84
CA LEU A 1059 3.46 10.70 -34.68
C LEU A 1059 4.09 9.34 -35.00
N THR A 1060 4.08 8.39 -34.08
CA THR A 1060 4.56 7.02 -34.32
C THR A 1060 3.72 6.34 -35.40
N GLU A 1061 2.39 6.43 -35.29
CA GLU A 1061 1.47 5.88 -36.29
C GLU A 1061 1.62 6.59 -37.65
N MET A 1062 1.83 7.91 -37.64
CA MET A 1062 2.11 8.67 -38.85
C MET A 1062 3.41 8.23 -39.52
N SER A 1063 4.47 7.96 -38.74
CA SER A 1063 5.71 7.40 -39.28
C SER A 1063 5.46 6.04 -39.94
N SER A 1064 4.74 5.15 -39.27
CA SER A 1064 4.36 3.83 -39.80
C SER A 1064 3.56 3.94 -41.11
N THR A 1065 2.58 4.85 -41.15
CA THR A 1065 1.76 5.12 -42.34
C THR A 1065 2.60 5.63 -43.51
N VAL A 1066 3.55 6.53 -43.26
CA VAL A 1066 4.46 7.01 -44.30
C VAL A 1066 5.41 5.90 -44.73
N ASP A 1067 6.05 5.20 -43.80
CA ASP A 1067 7.07 4.18 -44.10
C ASP A 1067 6.50 2.97 -44.86
N SER A 1068 5.21 2.67 -44.68
CA SER A 1068 4.47 1.65 -45.44
C SER A 1068 4.13 2.02 -46.88
N GLU A 1069 4.44 3.26 -47.31
CA GLU A 1069 4.13 3.79 -48.65
C GLU A 1069 2.63 3.72 -49.00
N ALA A 1070 1.75 3.73 -47.99
CA ALA A 1070 0.29 3.67 -48.20
C ALA A 1070 -0.31 4.96 -48.81
N ILE A 1071 0.48 6.02 -48.98
CA ILE A 1071 0.06 7.34 -49.45
C ILE A 1071 0.73 7.64 -50.79
N ASP A 1072 0.02 7.36 -51.88
CA ASP A 1072 0.54 7.49 -53.25
C ASP A 1072 0.21 8.83 -53.93
N SER A 1073 -0.43 9.77 -53.21
CA SER A 1073 -0.85 11.05 -53.80
C SER A 1073 -0.02 12.21 -53.29
N ILE A 1074 0.39 13.11 -54.19
CA ILE A 1074 1.13 14.33 -53.82
C ILE A 1074 0.32 15.22 -52.86
N GLY A 1075 -1.02 15.24 -52.99
CA GLY A 1075 -1.92 15.92 -52.06
C GLY A 1075 -1.86 15.32 -50.64
N GLY A 1076 -1.81 13.98 -50.54
CA GLY A 1076 -1.66 13.27 -49.26
C GLY A 1076 -0.31 13.50 -48.60
N LEU A 1077 0.78 13.47 -49.37
CA LEU A 1077 2.12 13.78 -48.86
C LEU A 1077 2.22 15.24 -48.41
N THR A 1078 1.60 16.17 -49.15
CA THR A 1078 1.52 17.59 -48.76
C THR A 1078 0.71 17.80 -47.49
N ALA A 1079 -0.40 17.07 -47.31
CA ALA A 1079 -1.17 17.09 -46.08
C ALA A 1079 -0.33 16.69 -44.85
N ILE A 1080 0.56 15.71 -44.98
CA ILE A 1080 1.50 15.33 -43.91
C ILE A 1080 2.47 16.48 -43.60
N THR A 1081 3.01 17.15 -44.63
CA THR A 1081 3.91 18.31 -44.40
C THR A 1081 3.21 19.44 -43.63
N HIS A 1082 1.94 19.69 -43.91
CA HIS A 1082 1.10 20.66 -43.18
C HIS A 1082 0.91 20.27 -41.71
N ILE A 1083 0.69 18.99 -41.41
CA ILE A 1083 0.59 18.48 -40.04
C ILE A 1083 1.91 18.67 -39.28
N LEU A 1084 3.04 18.30 -39.90
CA LEU A 1084 4.37 18.42 -39.30
C LEU A 1084 4.76 19.88 -39.01
N ALA A 1085 4.37 20.82 -39.89
CA ALA A 1085 4.61 22.25 -39.71
C ALA A 1085 3.94 22.80 -38.43
N ILE A 1086 2.73 22.36 -38.13
CA ILE A 1086 2.00 22.75 -36.92
C ILE A 1086 2.62 22.12 -35.66
N VAL A 1087 2.96 20.82 -35.71
CA VAL A 1087 3.58 20.11 -34.58
C VAL A 1087 4.96 20.68 -34.23
N ARG A 1088 5.73 21.17 -35.22
CA ARG A 1088 7.04 21.81 -35.02
C ARG A 1088 6.99 22.94 -33.99
N LYS A 1089 5.90 23.71 -33.95
CA LYS A 1089 5.75 24.86 -33.03
C LYS A 1089 5.72 24.47 -31.54
N MET A 1090 5.55 23.20 -31.20
CA MET A 1090 5.59 22.73 -29.80
C MET A 1090 7.02 22.54 -29.25
N GLU A 1091 8.07 22.60 -30.07
CA GLU A 1091 9.50 22.46 -29.72
C GLU A 1091 9.89 21.16 -28.97
N LYS A 1092 8.99 20.18 -28.83
CA LYS A 1092 9.17 18.97 -28.00
C LYS A 1092 9.42 17.67 -28.78
N PHE A 1093 9.22 17.65 -30.10
CA PHE A 1093 9.16 16.41 -30.90
C PHE A 1093 10.17 16.35 -32.06
N SER A 1094 11.27 17.09 -31.99
CA SER A 1094 12.25 17.27 -33.08
C SER A 1094 12.74 15.96 -33.71
N ALA A 1095 12.98 14.91 -32.91
CA ALA A 1095 13.44 13.61 -33.41
C ALA A 1095 12.39 12.89 -34.28
N HIS A 1096 11.12 12.90 -33.87
CA HIS A 1096 10.03 12.26 -34.63
C HIS A 1096 9.74 13.03 -35.92
N LEU A 1097 9.71 14.36 -35.83
CA LEU A 1097 9.50 15.24 -36.98
C LEU A 1097 10.57 15.02 -38.05
N LYS A 1098 11.85 14.98 -37.65
CA LYS A 1098 12.96 14.74 -38.58
C LYS A 1098 12.86 13.38 -39.27
N GLY A 1099 12.50 12.33 -38.52
CA GLY A 1099 12.32 10.97 -39.08
C GLY A 1099 11.24 10.94 -40.16
N ILE A 1100 10.03 11.43 -39.84
CA ILE A 1100 8.91 11.45 -40.77
C ILE A 1100 9.21 12.36 -41.97
N SER A 1101 9.78 13.56 -41.74
CA SER A 1101 10.14 14.49 -42.82
C SER A 1101 11.11 13.89 -43.84
N VAL A 1102 12.07 13.06 -43.41
CA VAL A 1102 13.00 12.38 -44.33
C VAL A 1102 12.26 11.33 -45.18
N SER A 1103 11.39 10.52 -44.58
CA SER A 1103 10.60 9.51 -45.31
C SER A 1103 9.65 10.17 -46.32
N VAL A 1104 8.94 11.24 -45.92
CA VAL A 1104 8.07 12.02 -46.82
C VAL A 1104 8.87 12.67 -47.94
N HIS A 1105 10.05 13.25 -47.66
CA HIS A 1105 10.91 13.85 -48.67
C HIS A 1105 11.35 12.83 -49.73
N ARG A 1106 11.69 11.60 -49.31
CA ARG A 1106 12.03 10.50 -50.22
C ARG A 1106 10.88 10.17 -51.18
N GLN A 1107 9.65 10.09 -50.68
CA GLN A 1107 8.47 9.77 -51.49
C GLN A 1107 8.08 10.91 -52.43
N ILE A 1108 8.12 12.17 -51.96
CA ILE A 1108 7.83 13.34 -52.79
C ILE A 1108 8.79 13.41 -53.99
N LEU A 1109 10.09 13.10 -53.80
CA LEU A 1109 11.06 13.07 -54.90
C LEU A 1109 10.73 12.04 -56.00
N GLN A 1110 10.05 10.95 -55.66
CA GLN A 1110 9.61 9.94 -56.64
C GLN A 1110 8.45 10.44 -57.52
N HIS A 1111 7.66 11.42 -57.06
CA HIS A 1111 6.56 12.03 -57.81
C HIS A 1111 6.97 13.19 -58.74
N TYR A 1112 8.25 13.56 -58.79
CA TYR A 1112 8.76 14.67 -59.61
C TYR A 1112 8.52 14.46 -61.12
N GLY A 1113 8.58 13.20 -61.59
CA GLY A 1113 8.37 12.88 -63.01
C GLY A 1113 6.91 12.92 -63.48
N VAL A 1114 5.94 12.82 -62.56
CA VAL A 1114 4.49 12.75 -62.86
C VAL A 1114 3.80 14.12 -62.73
N THR A 1115 4.40 15.05 -61.97
CA THR A 1115 3.83 16.38 -61.65
C THR A 1115 4.16 17.47 -62.69
N ALA A 1116 4.96 17.16 -63.72
CA ALA A 1116 5.42 18.12 -64.71
C ALA A 1116 4.33 18.62 -65.69
N ASP A 1117 3.25 17.85 -65.87
CA ASP A 1117 2.20 18.13 -66.87
C ASP A 1117 0.95 18.85 -66.31
N ASP A 1118 0.79 18.96 -64.98
CA ASP A 1118 -0.35 19.62 -64.35
C ASP A 1118 0.08 20.78 -63.44
N SER A 1119 -0.29 22.00 -63.84
CA SER A 1119 0.06 23.24 -63.14
C SER A 1119 -0.38 23.27 -61.67
N ALA A 1120 -1.53 22.66 -61.31
CA ALA A 1120 -2.00 22.66 -59.93
C ALA A 1120 -1.16 21.72 -59.03
N HIS A 1121 -0.78 20.55 -59.57
CA HIS A 1121 0.04 19.57 -58.86
C HIS A 1121 1.48 20.07 -58.66
N ARG A 1122 1.98 20.90 -59.57
CA ARG A 1122 3.29 21.55 -59.46
C ARG A 1122 3.36 22.54 -58.30
N PHE A 1123 2.34 23.36 -58.09
CA PHE A 1123 2.31 24.30 -56.94
C PHE A 1123 2.22 23.59 -55.59
N ILE A 1124 1.41 22.51 -55.52
CA ILE A 1124 1.31 21.65 -54.34
C ILE A 1124 2.65 21.00 -54.01
N TYR A 1125 3.37 20.52 -55.04
CA TYR A 1125 4.72 19.97 -54.91
C TYR A 1125 5.72 21.01 -54.38
N GLU A 1126 5.74 22.21 -54.95
CA GLU A 1126 6.67 23.29 -54.55
C GLU A 1126 6.43 23.73 -53.10
N ASN A 1127 5.17 23.84 -52.65
CA ASN A 1127 4.84 24.13 -51.25
C ASN A 1127 5.29 23.01 -50.30
N ALA A 1128 5.02 21.75 -50.63
CA ALA A 1128 5.41 20.61 -49.80
C ALA A 1128 6.93 20.53 -49.62
N VAL A 1129 7.69 20.74 -50.69
CA VAL A 1129 9.17 20.78 -50.67
C VAL A 1129 9.68 21.99 -49.87
N GLY A 1130 9.07 23.17 -50.05
CA GLY A 1130 9.41 24.36 -49.26
C GLY A 1130 9.22 24.14 -47.75
N THR A 1131 8.05 23.62 -47.37
CA THR A 1131 7.71 23.30 -45.97
C THR A 1131 8.65 22.24 -45.38
N LEU A 1132 9.00 21.20 -46.14
CA LEU A 1132 9.97 20.18 -45.70
C LEU A 1132 11.38 20.73 -45.52
N ASN A 1133 11.83 21.61 -46.41
CA ASN A 1133 13.13 22.25 -46.27
C ASN A 1133 13.20 23.05 -44.97
N GLU A 1134 12.14 23.77 -44.60
CA GLU A 1134 12.08 24.44 -43.30
C GLU A 1134 12.05 23.48 -42.09
N LEU A 1135 11.44 22.30 -42.23
CA LEU A 1135 11.38 21.28 -41.18
C LEU A 1135 12.71 20.52 -40.99
N LEU A 1136 13.52 20.42 -42.05
CA LEU A 1136 14.80 19.70 -42.07
C LEU A 1136 16.02 20.60 -41.79
N MET A 1137 15.85 21.93 -41.82
CA MET A 1137 16.85 22.89 -41.35
C MET A 1137 16.99 22.82 -39.81
N PRO A 1138 18.23 22.94 -39.28
CA PRO A 1138 18.54 22.72 -37.87
C PRO A 1138 17.95 23.74 -36.90
#